data_AF-A0A1G6U934-F1
#
_entry.id   AF-A0A1G6U934-F1
#
_cell.length_a   1.000
_cell.length_b   1.000
_cell.length_c   1.000
_cell.angle_alpha   90.00
_cell.angle_beta   90.00
_cell.angle_gamma   90.00
#
_symmetry.space_group_name_H-M   'P 1'
#
loop_
_entity.id
_entity.type
_entity.pdbx_description
1 polymer ?
#
loop_
_entity_poly.entity_id
_entity_poly.type
_entity_poly.pdbx_seq_one_letter_code
_entity_poly.pdbx_strand_id
1 'polypeptide(L)'
;MGMSAGDSHNELSGSAAQVVQAGSIGSVTFVAPQPQAPAAVPLLTDLAPNPFVNRGEQIREMDELVPVSAGLGRPVVVAVRGMPGVGKTGLLRHVAARLADRFDDGVLYAAFGPHGETPSEALARFLVVLGVPEGQVPSSLAGRRDLYRSLTARSRLLVVLDDVTDAAQVEVLLPNSAAAMVLVAGNIVLEELHIDGAVPISLDPLAAADALDLLKRLCGAARADAEPDAAMELVGLCGYLPLAIRVVGARLNLHRNRSLATEVERLRDTGQGDVLARVAGVFDAVYDDLAEPVRQVYRALGVLVTRDFSVEVLAAALDAPVAQVRAHVDQLCAANLLEERPDGHYSMHRLVRGHALRRGDAESSRADRIAMLRRAVRWWCLGAAAADVAATGRKRLRVADPDVFLDGQDPAMDARTALAWFDREHANIEAAMRACAEQGWHDLAWRLFESAFAYYEARKPLAAWIEAGTLAVEAAVLDGDTAAEVRCRCLLAKGLQETDRHDDAAKHLARARELARDDRLRASTYDFSGNLALRTGRFSDALDWFTSALEINRALGLARGTALQTLFVGRALTRLARHDEAGATLRTALRLAEAADEPVVRAKALIALADLGAGAGDLAAAEAALADAADLATALDNTALLAEVAVLRARAAHRGGDTAAAARHRAEAIAAFERMGSPRAARLLVDGALGE
;
A
#
# COMPACT_ATOMS: atom_id res chain seq x y z
N MET A 1 -77.30 -6.79 -7.28
CA MET A 1 -77.45 -5.36 -6.97
C MET A 1 -76.07 -4.74 -7.02
N GLY A 2 -75.78 -3.96 -8.06
CA GLY A 2 -74.48 -3.31 -8.23
C GLY A 2 -74.33 -2.14 -7.27
N MET A 3 -73.25 -2.13 -6.49
CA MET A 3 -72.86 -0.97 -5.71
C MET A 3 -72.15 0.01 -6.64
N SER A 4 -72.67 1.23 -6.74
CA SER A 4 -72.04 2.32 -7.46
C SER A 4 -70.67 2.61 -6.88
N ALA A 5 -69.65 2.65 -7.74
CA ALA A 5 -68.37 3.27 -7.41
C ALA A 5 -68.64 4.74 -7.05
N GLY A 6 -68.36 5.11 -5.79
CA GLY A 6 -68.40 6.50 -5.37
C GLY A 6 -67.27 7.25 -6.08
N ASP A 7 -67.60 8.38 -6.70
CA ASP A 7 -66.62 9.27 -7.31
C ASP A 7 -65.64 9.79 -6.26
N SER A 8 -64.40 9.31 -6.32
CA SER A 8 -63.29 9.84 -5.53
C SER A 8 -62.78 11.11 -6.22
N HIS A 9 -63.10 12.28 -5.66
CA HIS A 9 -62.49 13.55 -6.09
C HIS A 9 -61.48 14.03 -5.04
N ASN A 10 -60.36 14.57 -5.51
CA ASN A 10 -59.38 15.27 -4.69
C ASN A 10 -59.27 16.70 -5.18
N GLU A 11 -59.35 17.66 -4.26
CA GLU A 11 -59.16 19.07 -4.54
C GLU A 11 -57.86 19.54 -3.86
N LEU A 12 -56.96 20.14 -4.65
CA LEU A 12 -55.70 20.69 -4.14
C LEU A 12 -55.73 22.22 -4.34
N SER A 13 -55.60 22.95 -3.24
CA SER A 13 -55.37 24.41 -3.28
C SER A 13 -53.97 24.73 -2.74
N GLY A 14 -53.12 25.36 -3.55
CA GLY A 14 -51.76 25.78 -3.18
C GLY A 14 -50.71 25.47 -4.26
N SER A 15 -49.43 25.73 -3.97
CA SER A 15 -48.29 25.37 -4.83
C SER A 15 -47.55 24.16 -4.27
N ALA A 16 -47.36 23.12 -5.07
CA ALA A 16 -46.56 21.94 -4.71
C ALA A 16 -45.57 21.61 -5.83
N ALA A 17 -44.36 21.17 -5.46
CA ALA A 17 -43.34 20.75 -6.42
C ALA A 17 -43.63 19.37 -7.02
N GLN A 18 -44.21 18.45 -6.23
CA GLN A 18 -44.71 17.15 -6.67
C GLN A 18 -46.03 16.81 -5.97
N VAL A 19 -46.98 16.24 -6.72
CA VAL A 19 -48.28 15.80 -6.22
C VAL A 19 -48.49 14.35 -6.64
N VAL A 20 -48.78 13.48 -5.68
CA VAL A 20 -49.05 12.05 -5.92
C VAL A 20 -50.42 11.71 -5.36
N GLN A 21 -51.29 11.18 -6.23
CA GLN A 21 -52.59 10.63 -5.83
C GLN A 21 -52.51 9.11 -5.85
N ALA A 22 -52.70 8.47 -4.69
CA ALA A 22 -52.68 7.02 -4.55
C ALA A 22 -53.81 6.55 -3.60
N GLY A 23 -54.34 5.35 -3.85
CA GLY A 23 -55.42 4.77 -3.05
C GLY A 23 -54.98 4.22 -1.69
N SER A 24 -53.75 3.70 -1.57
CA SER A 24 -53.08 3.43 -0.30
C SER A 24 -51.57 3.59 -0.45
N ILE A 25 -50.90 4.10 0.59
CA ILE A 25 -49.44 4.22 0.64
C ILE A 25 -48.98 3.53 1.92
N GLY A 26 -48.12 2.52 1.79
CA GLY A 26 -47.61 1.75 2.93
C GLY A 26 -46.55 2.51 3.74
N SER A 27 -45.59 3.14 3.06
CA SER A 27 -44.63 4.05 3.69
C SER A 27 -44.23 5.16 2.72
N VAL A 28 -43.95 6.34 3.26
CA VAL A 28 -43.35 7.47 2.54
C VAL A 28 -42.02 7.77 3.21
N THR A 29 -40.93 7.53 2.49
CA THR A 29 -39.58 7.86 2.96
C THR A 29 -39.21 9.23 2.42
N PHE A 30 -39.19 10.24 3.28
CA PHE A 30 -38.60 11.52 2.95
C PHE A 30 -37.08 11.38 3.04
N VAL A 31 -36.41 11.28 1.89
CA VAL A 31 -34.98 11.57 1.84
C VAL A 31 -34.85 13.08 1.95
N ALA A 32 -34.83 13.59 3.17
CA ALA A 32 -34.31 14.93 3.38
C ALA A 32 -32.89 14.93 2.81
N PRO A 33 -32.53 15.83 1.89
CA PRO A 33 -31.12 16.02 1.57
C PRO A 33 -30.45 16.27 2.90
N GLN A 34 -29.55 15.38 3.34
CA GLN A 34 -28.57 15.80 4.32
C GLN A 34 -27.97 17.10 3.77
N PRO A 35 -27.74 18.14 4.59
CA PRO A 35 -26.98 19.27 4.13
C PRO A 35 -25.66 18.70 3.61
N GLN A 36 -25.56 18.57 2.28
CA GLN A 36 -24.33 18.21 1.63
C GLN A 36 -23.40 19.32 2.07
N ALA A 37 -22.42 18.99 2.91
CA ALA A 37 -21.22 19.82 2.96
C ALA A 37 -20.87 20.06 1.48
N PRO A 38 -20.74 21.32 1.05
CA PRO A 38 -20.50 21.62 -0.37
C PRO A 38 -19.38 20.69 -0.82
N ALA A 39 -19.65 19.90 -1.88
CA ALA A 39 -18.70 18.91 -2.37
C ALA A 39 -17.36 19.61 -2.55
N ALA A 40 -16.41 19.32 -1.67
CA ALA A 40 -15.11 19.97 -1.72
C ALA A 40 -14.49 19.56 -3.04
N VAL A 41 -14.18 20.53 -3.89
CA VAL A 41 -13.50 20.28 -5.16
C VAL A 41 -12.17 19.59 -4.82
N PRO A 42 -11.93 18.35 -5.30
CA PRO A 42 -10.69 17.63 -5.07
C PRO A 42 -9.47 18.49 -5.41
N LEU A 43 -8.53 18.60 -4.49
CA LEU A 43 -7.21 19.17 -4.76
C LEU A 43 -6.13 18.25 -4.20
N LEU A 44 -6.03 17.06 -4.79
CA LEU A 44 -4.96 16.12 -4.48
C LEU A 44 -3.76 16.53 -5.34
N THR A 45 -2.90 17.41 -4.82
CA THR A 45 -1.63 17.74 -5.47
C THR A 45 -0.53 17.76 -4.43
N ASP A 46 0.57 17.06 -4.67
CA ASP A 46 1.80 17.30 -3.94
C ASP A 46 2.37 18.69 -4.26
N LEU A 47 3.09 19.29 -3.32
CA LEU A 47 3.71 20.59 -3.51
C LEU A 47 4.71 20.54 -4.67
N ALA A 48 4.58 21.50 -5.59
CA ALA A 48 5.55 21.71 -6.65
C ALA A 48 6.89 22.15 -6.06
N PRO A 49 8.03 21.79 -6.69
CA PRO A 49 9.34 22.24 -6.21
C PRO A 49 9.42 23.77 -6.16
N ASN A 50 9.89 24.33 -5.05
CA ASN A 50 10.17 25.76 -4.92
C ASN A 50 11.69 25.97 -4.82
N PRO A 51 12.32 26.82 -5.65
CA PRO A 51 11.76 27.55 -6.80
C PRO A 51 11.47 26.63 -7.99
N PHE A 52 10.35 26.82 -8.68
CA PHE A 52 10.13 26.25 -10.01
C PHE A 52 10.50 27.32 -11.04
N VAL A 53 11.33 26.96 -12.02
CA VAL A 53 11.67 27.86 -13.14
C VAL A 53 11.36 27.17 -14.45
N ASN A 54 11.06 28.01 -15.45
CA ASN A 54 10.80 27.72 -16.84
C ASN A 54 10.44 26.30 -17.24
N ARG A 55 9.23 26.17 -17.78
CA ARG A 55 8.84 25.23 -18.84
C ARG A 55 7.76 25.87 -19.70
N GLY A 56 7.91 27.17 -20.01
CA GLY A 56 6.83 28.01 -20.53
C GLY A 56 6.24 27.50 -21.85
N GLU A 57 7.06 26.90 -22.71
CA GLU A 57 6.58 26.26 -23.94
C GLU A 57 5.75 25.02 -23.67
N GLN A 58 6.25 24.08 -22.87
CA GLN A 58 5.52 22.85 -22.54
C GLN A 58 4.27 23.16 -21.69
N ILE A 59 4.33 24.15 -20.80
CA ILE A 59 3.18 24.65 -20.06
C ILE A 59 2.15 25.24 -21.03
N ARG A 60 2.58 26.02 -22.02
CA ARG A 60 1.66 26.58 -23.03
C ARG A 60 1.04 25.49 -23.90
N GLU A 61 1.84 24.51 -24.33
CA GLU A 61 1.35 23.35 -25.07
C GLU A 61 0.32 22.57 -24.25
N MET A 62 0.59 22.31 -22.96
CA MET A 62 -0.40 21.73 -22.04
C MET A 62 -1.62 22.64 -21.84
N ASP A 63 -1.44 23.95 -21.74
CA ASP A 63 -2.51 24.96 -21.57
C ASP A 63 -3.44 25.00 -22.80
N GLU A 64 -2.89 24.80 -24.01
CA GLU A 64 -3.57 24.73 -25.32
C GLU A 64 -4.31 23.41 -25.51
N LEU A 65 -3.81 22.33 -24.91
CA LEU A 65 -4.44 21.00 -24.91
C LEU A 65 -5.58 20.86 -23.90
N VAL A 66 -5.80 21.88 -23.03
CA VAL A 66 -6.93 21.86 -22.09
C VAL A 66 -8.24 21.80 -22.87
N PRO A 67 -9.10 20.79 -22.62
CA PRO A 67 -10.33 20.61 -23.37
C PRO A 67 -11.31 21.78 -23.26
N VAL A 68 -11.78 22.24 -24.43
CA VAL A 68 -12.76 23.33 -24.55
C VAL A 68 -14.20 22.80 -24.67
N SER A 69 -14.38 21.57 -25.17
CA SER A 69 -15.70 20.95 -25.34
C SER A 69 -16.05 20.02 -24.17
N ALA A 70 -17.24 20.21 -23.61
CA ALA A 70 -17.82 19.28 -22.65
C ALA A 70 -18.50 18.10 -23.39
N GLY A 71 -18.29 16.87 -22.93
CA GLY A 71 -18.91 15.70 -23.55
C GLY A 71 -18.44 14.37 -22.98
N LEU A 72 -19.16 13.30 -23.32
CA LEU A 72 -18.71 11.93 -23.08
C LEU A 72 -17.60 11.60 -24.07
N GLY A 73 -16.55 10.94 -23.61
CA GLY A 73 -15.46 10.55 -24.48
C GLY A 73 -14.17 10.30 -23.74
N ARG A 74 -13.13 10.03 -24.51
CA ARG A 74 -11.78 9.80 -24.00
C ARG A 74 -11.15 11.15 -23.62
N PRO A 75 -10.49 11.27 -22.46
CA PRO A 75 -9.83 12.51 -22.04
C PRO A 75 -8.63 12.81 -22.93
N VAL A 76 -8.17 14.05 -22.92
CA VAL A 76 -6.88 14.40 -23.50
C VAL A 76 -5.79 13.82 -22.61
N VAL A 77 -5.03 12.85 -23.12
CA VAL A 77 -3.91 12.25 -22.41
C VAL A 77 -2.61 12.88 -22.89
N VAL A 78 -1.84 13.46 -21.97
CA VAL A 78 -0.54 14.07 -22.25
C VAL A 78 0.55 13.25 -21.60
N ALA A 79 1.42 12.66 -22.41
CA ALA A 79 2.51 11.81 -21.96
C ALA A 79 3.83 12.59 -21.96
N VAL A 80 4.30 12.97 -20.77
CA VAL A 80 5.57 13.67 -20.57
C VAL A 80 6.73 12.68 -20.59
N ARG A 81 7.60 12.85 -21.58
CA ARG A 81 8.81 12.05 -21.76
C ARG A 81 10.04 12.89 -21.46
N GLY A 82 11.12 12.25 -21.05
CA GLY A 82 12.37 12.96 -20.81
C GLY A 82 13.30 12.19 -19.89
N MET A 83 14.57 12.55 -19.92
CA MET A 83 15.61 11.85 -19.18
C MET A 83 15.40 11.93 -17.65
N PRO A 84 16.01 11.04 -16.86
CA PRO A 84 16.02 11.16 -15.40
C PRO A 84 16.51 12.54 -14.93
N GLY A 85 15.88 13.11 -13.89
CA GLY A 85 16.31 14.39 -13.30
C GLY A 85 15.98 15.66 -14.10
N VAL A 86 15.33 15.55 -15.27
CA VAL A 86 14.94 16.68 -16.12
C VAL A 86 13.78 17.53 -15.57
N GLY A 87 13.10 17.02 -14.53
CA GLY A 87 12.04 17.74 -13.82
C GLY A 87 10.59 17.35 -14.17
N LYS A 88 10.35 16.12 -14.68
CA LYS A 88 9.00 15.65 -15.04
C LYS A 88 7.98 15.75 -13.88
N THR A 89 8.29 15.15 -12.73
CA THR A 89 7.48 15.25 -11.50
C THR A 89 7.21 16.71 -11.11
N GLY A 90 8.24 17.56 -11.16
CA GLY A 90 8.11 18.98 -10.86
C GLY A 90 7.17 19.71 -11.82
N LEU A 91 7.28 19.42 -13.13
CA LEU A 91 6.38 19.97 -14.14
C LEU A 91 4.94 19.53 -13.93
N LEU A 92 4.71 18.23 -13.72
CA LEU A 92 3.38 17.69 -13.48
C LEU A 92 2.70 18.37 -12.29
N ARG A 93 3.40 18.48 -11.16
CA ARG A 93 2.89 19.15 -9.95
C ARG A 93 2.66 20.65 -10.18
N HIS A 94 3.55 21.32 -10.91
CA HIS A 94 3.40 22.75 -11.21
C HIS A 94 2.22 23.02 -12.15
N VAL A 95 2.07 22.24 -13.22
CA VAL A 95 0.94 22.35 -14.16
C VAL A 95 -0.37 22.00 -13.47
N ALA A 96 -0.39 20.99 -12.60
CA ALA A 96 -1.55 20.69 -11.77
C ALA A 96 -1.99 21.87 -10.92
N ALA A 97 -1.06 22.46 -10.17
CA ALA A 97 -1.36 23.63 -9.34
C ALA A 97 -1.81 24.84 -10.17
N ARG A 98 -1.21 25.06 -11.35
CA ARG A 98 -1.54 26.16 -12.27
C ARG A 98 -2.90 25.99 -12.93
N LEU A 99 -3.23 24.78 -13.35
CA LEU A 99 -4.45 24.49 -14.10
C LEU A 99 -5.64 24.17 -13.20
N ALA A 100 -5.45 24.01 -11.89
CA ALA A 100 -6.50 23.66 -10.94
C ALA A 100 -7.80 24.47 -11.15
N ASP A 101 -7.69 25.80 -11.29
CA ASP A 101 -8.84 26.70 -11.46
C ASP A 101 -9.57 26.56 -12.82
N ARG A 102 -9.02 25.83 -13.80
CA ARG A 102 -9.66 25.56 -15.11
C ARG A 102 -10.41 24.23 -15.16
N PHE A 103 -10.24 23.42 -14.12
CA PHE A 103 -10.84 22.10 -13.95
C PHE A 103 -11.78 22.16 -12.75
N ASP A 104 -13.01 22.63 -13.01
CA ASP A 104 -14.02 22.95 -11.98
C ASP A 104 -14.37 21.76 -11.08
N ASP A 105 -14.17 20.54 -11.58
CA ASP A 105 -14.44 19.30 -10.85
C ASP A 105 -13.21 18.79 -10.06
N GLY A 106 -12.05 19.46 -10.18
CA GLY A 106 -10.88 19.26 -9.33
C GLY A 106 -9.68 18.58 -9.97
N VAL A 107 -8.69 18.33 -9.12
CA VAL A 107 -7.40 17.72 -9.46
C VAL A 107 -7.18 16.46 -8.62
N LEU A 108 -6.83 15.37 -9.30
CA LEU A 108 -6.52 14.07 -8.73
C LEU A 108 -5.06 13.70 -9.06
N TYR A 109 -4.30 13.23 -8.07
CA TYR A 109 -2.90 12.85 -8.24
C TYR A 109 -2.62 11.46 -7.68
N ALA A 110 -1.90 10.63 -8.45
CA ALA A 110 -1.36 9.34 -8.00
C ALA A 110 0.08 9.17 -8.50
N ALA A 111 0.92 8.51 -7.71
CA ALA A 111 2.31 8.20 -8.06
C ALA A 111 2.55 6.69 -7.97
N PHE A 112 3.19 6.15 -9.00
CA PHE A 112 3.52 4.73 -9.15
C PHE A 112 5.02 4.46 -8.88
N GLY A 113 5.53 3.38 -9.47
CA GLY A 113 6.89 2.89 -9.28
C GLY A 113 6.91 1.59 -8.47
N PRO A 114 8.11 1.02 -8.21
CA PRO A 114 8.27 -0.27 -7.52
C PRO A 114 7.60 -0.36 -6.13
N HIS A 115 7.27 0.79 -5.54
CA HIS A 115 6.65 0.94 -4.23
C HIS A 115 5.58 2.05 -4.21
N GLY A 116 5.03 2.43 -5.38
CA GLY A 116 3.93 3.39 -5.47
C GLY A 116 2.56 2.75 -5.23
N GLU A 117 1.49 3.54 -5.29
CA GLU A 117 0.12 3.02 -5.17
C GLU A 117 -0.18 2.00 -6.28
N THR A 118 -0.94 0.95 -5.98
CA THR A 118 -1.55 0.13 -7.02
C THR A 118 -2.67 0.93 -7.71
N PRO A 119 -3.02 0.63 -8.98
CA PRO A 119 -4.14 1.28 -9.67
C PRO A 119 -5.47 1.19 -8.89
N SER A 120 -5.64 0.10 -8.13
CA SER A 120 -6.82 -0.10 -7.30
C SER A 120 -6.88 0.89 -6.15
N GLU A 121 -5.78 1.04 -5.40
CA GLU A 121 -5.68 1.98 -4.28
C GLU A 121 -5.89 3.43 -4.72
N ALA A 122 -5.26 3.81 -5.84
CA ALA A 122 -5.43 5.14 -6.44
C ALA A 122 -6.90 5.43 -6.78
N LEU A 123 -7.59 4.48 -7.45
CA LEU A 123 -9.02 4.63 -7.77
C LEU A 123 -9.89 4.73 -6.52
N ALA A 124 -9.60 3.93 -5.49
CA ALA A 124 -10.33 3.99 -4.23
C ALA A 124 -10.29 5.39 -3.63
N ARG A 125 -9.08 5.92 -3.53
CA ARG A 125 -8.81 7.25 -2.99
C ARG A 125 -9.47 8.33 -3.84
N PHE A 126 -9.41 8.22 -5.17
CA PHE A 126 -10.07 9.17 -6.07
C PHE A 126 -11.58 9.20 -5.86
N LEU A 127 -12.23 8.03 -5.74
CA LEU A 127 -13.67 7.94 -5.49
C LEU A 127 -14.08 8.59 -4.17
N VAL A 128 -13.32 8.33 -3.09
CA VAL A 128 -13.57 8.97 -1.78
C VAL A 128 -13.52 10.48 -1.90
N VAL A 129 -12.48 11.00 -2.55
CA VAL A 129 -12.29 12.45 -2.70
C VAL A 129 -13.32 13.07 -3.63
N LEU A 130 -13.82 12.34 -4.64
CA LEU A 130 -14.95 12.73 -5.48
C LEU A 130 -16.32 12.70 -4.74
N GLY A 131 -16.31 12.51 -3.42
CA GLY A 131 -17.51 12.58 -2.59
C GLY A 131 -18.29 11.27 -2.51
N VAL A 132 -17.73 10.15 -2.99
CA VAL A 132 -18.27 8.84 -2.69
C VAL A 132 -17.96 8.55 -1.23
N PRO A 133 -18.96 8.38 -0.33
CA PRO A 133 -18.69 7.99 1.04
C PRO A 133 -17.81 6.74 1.06
N GLU A 134 -16.82 6.62 1.94
CA GLU A 134 -15.89 5.47 1.96
C GLU A 134 -16.64 4.12 1.94
N GLY A 135 -17.78 4.07 2.61
CA GLY A 135 -18.66 2.90 2.59
C GLY A 135 -19.22 2.59 1.20
N GLN A 136 -19.48 3.55 0.32
CA GLN A 136 -20.09 3.36 -1.01
C GLN A 136 -19.09 3.12 -2.15
N VAL A 137 -17.79 3.15 -1.88
CA VAL A 137 -16.75 2.87 -2.89
C VAL A 137 -16.79 1.38 -3.27
N PRO A 138 -17.00 1.02 -4.56
CA PRO A 138 -17.14 -0.37 -5.00
C PRO A 138 -15.89 -1.18 -4.73
N SER A 139 -16.09 -2.48 -4.48
CA SER A 139 -15.04 -3.42 -4.06
C SER A 139 -14.22 -4.12 -5.16
N SER A 140 -14.31 -3.73 -6.43
CA SER A 140 -13.40 -4.34 -7.42
C SER A 140 -12.71 -3.27 -8.21
N LEU A 141 -11.51 -3.56 -8.70
CA LEU A 141 -10.83 -2.65 -9.64
C LEU A 141 -11.76 -2.29 -10.81
N ALA A 142 -12.48 -3.28 -11.35
CA ALA A 142 -13.48 -3.08 -12.40
C ALA A 142 -14.65 -2.20 -11.92
N GLY A 143 -15.23 -2.47 -10.75
CA GLY A 143 -16.33 -1.68 -10.19
C GLY A 143 -15.92 -0.25 -9.83
N ARG A 144 -14.72 -0.06 -9.24
CA ARG A 144 -14.11 1.25 -8.97
C ARG A 144 -13.90 2.00 -10.28
N ARG A 145 -13.33 1.36 -11.29
CA ARG A 145 -13.13 1.94 -12.62
C ARG A 145 -14.46 2.34 -13.26
N ASP A 146 -15.47 1.48 -13.20
CA ASP A 146 -16.77 1.71 -13.83
C ASP A 146 -17.56 2.83 -13.09
N LEU A 147 -17.52 2.85 -11.76
CA LEU A 147 -18.07 3.95 -10.96
C LEU A 147 -17.30 5.25 -11.20
N TYR A 148 -15.98 5.20 -11.19
CA TYR A 148 -15.13 6.35 -11.46
C TYR A 148 -15.45 6.93 -12.83
N ARG A 149 -15.51 6.11 -13.88
CA ARG A 149 -15.95 6.54 -15.22
C ARG A 149 -17.37 7.08 -15.23
N SER A 150 -18.28 6.54 -14.42
CA SER A 150 -19.66 7.05 -14.32
C SER A 150 -19.73 8.41 -13.61
N LEU A 151 -19.01 8.60 -12.51
CA LEU A 151 -18.97 9.85 -11.73
C LEU A 151 -18.22 10.95 -12.48
N THR A 152 -17.16 10.57 -13.17
CA THR A 152 -16.35 11.49 -13.97
C THR A 152 -16.93 11.70 -15.37
N ALA A 153 -18.11 11.16 -15.66
CA ALA A 153 -18.78 11.35 -16.95
C ALA A 153 -19.00 12.84 -17.22
N ARG A 154 -18.41 13.35 -18.31
CA ARG A 154 -18.46 14.78 -18.70
C ARG A 154 -17.80 15.75 -17.70
N SER A 155 -17.13 15.26 -16.67
CA SER A 155 -16.44 16.09 -15.68
C SER A 155 -15.22 16.81 -16.28
N ARG A 156 -14.94 18.01 -15.79
CA ARG A 156 -13.75 18.79 -16.07
C ARG A 156 -12.72 18.51 -14.98
N LEU A 157 -12.17 17.30 -14.99
CA LEU A 157 -11.12 16.85 -14.06
C LEU A 157 -9.73 16.93 -14.68
N LEU A 158 -8.74 17.25 -13.84
CA LEU A 158 -7.33 17.03 -14.12
C LEU A 158 -6.83 15.82 -13.33
N VAL A 159 -6.28 14.82 -14.02
CA VAL A 159 -5.69 13.63 -13.39
C VAL A 159 -4.19 13.63 -13.66
N VAL A 160 -3.37 13.45 -12.62
CA VAL A 160 -1.92 13.42 -12.72
C VAL A 160 -1.40 12.08 -12.24
N LEU A 161 -0.67 11.39 -13.12
CA LEU A 161 -0.11 10.08 -12.91
C LEU A 161 1.41 10.17 -13.05
N ASP A 162 2.13 10.13 -11.94
CA ASP A 162 3.59 10.25 -11.91
C ASP A 162 4.28 8.88 -11.69
N ASP A 163 5.53 8.78 -12.13
CA ASP A 163 6.38 7.58 -12.03
C ASP A 163 5.73 6.30 -12.59
N VAL A 164 4.92 6.43 -13.64
CA VAL A 164 4.25 5.31 -14.32
C VAL A 164 5.28 4.34 -14.91
N THR A 165 5.04 3.05 -14.66
CA THR A 165 5.88 1.94 -15.12
C THR A 165 5.19 1.03 -16.13
N ASP A 166 3.88 1.16 -16.32
CA ASP A 166 3.07 0.35 -17.23
C ASP A 166 1.88 1.18 -17.76
N ALA A 167 1.55 1.06 -19.04
CA ALA A 167 0.42 1.75 -19.66
C ALA A 167 -0.93 1.29 -19.06
N ALA A 168 -1.03 0.03 -18.60
CA ALA A 168 -2.22 -0.49 -17.93
C ALA A 168 -2.58 0.29 -16.65
N GLN A 169 -1.59 0.89 -15.98
CA GLN A 169 -1.82 1.76 -14.82
C GLN A 169 -2.62 3.01 -15.21
N VAL A 170 -2.34 3.56 -16.39
CA VAL A 170 -3.00 4.78 -16.90
C VAL A 170 -4.41 4.48 -17.38
N GLU A 171 -4.60 3.40 -18.15
CA GLU A 171 -5.88 3.07 -18.78
C GLU A 171 -7.02 2.93 -17.75
N VAL A 172 -6.70 2.33 -16.60
CA VAL A 172 -7.65 2.10 -15.50
C VAL A 172 -8.08 3.39 -14.81
N LEU A 173 -7.25 4.45 -14.86
CA LEU A 173 -7.48 5.73 -14.20
C LEU A 173 -7.97 6.84 -15.15
N LEU A 174 -8.30 6.50 -16.39
CA LEU A 174 -8.89 7.45 -17.35
C LEU A 174 -10.34 7.80 -16.98
N PRO A 175 -10.67 9.10 -16.79
CA PRO A 175 -12.06 9.57 -16.74
C PRO A 175 -12.85 9.21 -18.01
N ASN A 176 -14.18 9.18 -17.92
CA ASN A 176 -15.05 9.10 -19.11
C ASN A 176 -15.55 10.49 -19.52
N SER A 177 -14.62 11.40 -19.77
CA SER A 177 -14.94 12.77 -20.15
C SER A 177 -13.98 13.29 -21.20
N ALA A 178 -14.54 13.79 -22.30
CA ALA A 178 -13.78 14.57 -23.28
C ALA A 178 -13.37 15.94 -22.73
N ALA A 179 -13.95 16.38 -21.60
CA ALA A 179 -13.64 17.62 -20.91
C ALA A 179 -12.48 17.47 -19.89
N ALA A 180 -12.04 16.23 -19.62
CA ALA A 180 -10.98 15.93 -18.68
C ALA A 180 -9.61 15.83 -19.37
N MET A 181 -8.56 16.05 -18.58
CA MET A 181 -7.17 15.94 -19.02
C MET A 181 -6.40 15.01 -18.08
N VAL A 182 -5.55 14.16 -18.64
CA VAL A 182 -4.70 13.23 -17.88
C VAL A 182 -3.25 13.51 -18.22
N LEU A 183 -2.47 13.96 -17.23
CA LEU A 183 -1.03 14.14 -17.36
C LEU A 183 -0.31 12.90 -16.84
N VAL A 184 0.58 12.36 -17.66
CA VAL A 184 1.31 11.13 -17.36
C VAL A 184 2.81 11.40 -17.45
N ALA A 185 3.57 11.00 -16.44
CA ALA A 185 5.02 10.90 -16.54
C ALA A 185 5.48 9.51 -16.11
N GLY A 186 6.44 8.98 -16.87
CA GLY A 186 7.08 7.72 -16.59
C GLY A 186 8.54 7.76 -16.99
N ASN A 187 9.28 6.71 -16.64
CA ASN A 187 10.71 6.60 -16.97
C ASN A 187 11.00 5.64 -18.11
N ILE A 188 9.95 4.98 -18.61
CA ILE A 188 9.98 4.13 -19.80
C ILE A 188 9.20 4.81 -20.93
N VAL A 189 9.48 4.42 -22.16
CA VAL A 189 8.67 4.83 -23.30
C VAL A 189 7.36 4.05 -23.26
N LEU A 190 6.26 4.73 -22.95
CA LEU A 190 4.92 4.15 -22.96
C LEU A 190 4.38 4.22 -24.41
N GLU A 191 4.83 3.31 -25.27
CA GLU A 191 4.45 3.28 -26.70
C GLU A 191 2.97 3.03 -26.89
N GLU A 192 2.39 2.14 -26.08
CA GLU A 192 0.96 1.80 -26.12
C GLU A 192 0.06 3.02 -25.93
N LEU A 193 0.42 3.94 -25.01
CA LEU A 193 -0.33 5.19 -24.82
C LEU A 193 -0.31 6.09 -26.06
N HIS A 194 0.79 6.06 -26.83
CA HIS A 194 0.89 6.85 -28.05
C HIS A 194 0.03 6.27 -29.19
N ILE A 195 0.00 4.95 -29.33
CA ILE A 195 -0.91 4.25 -30.27
C ILE A 195 -2.37 4.63 -29.95
N ASP A 196 -2.66 4.78 -28.67
CA ASP A 196 -3.96 5.15 -28.11
C ASP A 196 -4.31 6.65 -28.18
N GLY A 197 -3.47 7.46 -28.85
CA GLY A 197 -3.71 8.87 -29.10
C GLY A 197 -3.22 9.83 -28.02
N ALA A 198 -2.38 9.38 -27.08
CA ALA A 198 -1.74 10.30 -26.14
C ALA A 198 -0.79 11.27 -26.86
N VAL A 199 -0.87 12.54 -26.48
CA VAL A 199 -0.03 13.62 -27.00
C VAL A 199 1.33 13.58 -26.29
N PRO A 200 2.43 13.28 -26.99
CA PRO A 200 3.74 13.22 -26.37
C PRO A 200 4.30 14.63 -26.19
N ILE A 201 4.70 14.99 -24.96
CA ILE A 201 5.47 16.19 -24.69
C ILE A 201 6.87 15.78 -24.24
N SER A 202 7.87 16.19 -25.01
CA SER A 202 9.28 15.93 -24.70
C SER A 202 9.82 17.01 -23.77
N LEU A 203 10.45 16.58 -22.69
CA LEU A 203 11.18 17.43 -21.77
C LEU A 203 12.67 17.29 -22.02
N ASP A 204 13.22 18.32 -22.65
CA ASP A 204 14.65 18.53 -22.80
C ASP A 204 15.25 19.14 -21.52
N PRO A 205 16.58 19.11 -21.34
CA PRO A 205 17.26 19.96 -20.35
C PRO A 205 16.80 21.42 -20.43
N LEU A 206 16.93 22.18 -19.33
CA LEU A 206 16.53 23.58 -19.31
C LEU A 206 17.29 24.38 -20.38
N ALA A 207 16.63 25.37 -20.98
CA ALA A 207 17.36 26.36 -21.76
C ALA A 207 18.33 27.14 -20.84
N ALA A 208 19.43 27.62 -21.42
CA ALA A 208 20.54 28.19 -20.65
C ALA A 208 20.12 29.36 -19.74
N ALA A 209 19.24 30.24 -20.24
CA ALA A 209 18.74 31.39 -19.48
C ALA A 209 17.98 30.97 -18.21
N ASP A 210 17.26 29.86 -18.27
CA ASP A 210 16.40 29.42 -17.17
C ASP A 210 17.11 28.47 -16.22
N ALA A 211 18.07 27.70 -16.74
CA ALA A 211 19.04 27.04 -15.89
C ALA A 211 19.78 28.07 -15.02
N LEU A 212 20.14 29.21 -15.61
CA LEU A 212 20.73 30.34 -14.90
C LEU A 212 19.74 30.99 -13.91
N ASP A 213 18.47 31.18 -14.28
CA ASP A 213 17.45 31.67 -13.33
C ASP A 213 17.27 30.71 -12.13
N LEU A 214 17.27 29.39 -12.37
CA LEU A 214 17.23 28.40 -11.30
C LEU A 214 18.41 28.58 -10.34
N LEU A 215 19.62 28.68 -10.90
CA LEU A 215 20.83 28.87 -10.12
C LEU A 215 20.76 30.17 -9.31
N LYS A 216 20.33 31.28 -9.91
CA LYS A 216 20.15 32.58 -9.24
C LYS A 216 19.20 32.49 -8.06
N ARG A 217 18.07 31.80 -8.21
CA ARG A 217 17.10 31.63 -7.11
C ARG A 217 17.63 30.73 -6.00
N LEU A 218 18.52 29.80 -6.32
CA LEU A 218 19.13 28.91 -5.35
C LEU A 218 20.28 29.57 -4.60
N CYS A 219 21.28 30.15 -5.27
CA CYS A 219 22.49 30.69 -4.64
C CYS A 219 22.48 32.21 -4.39
N GLY A 220 21.41 32.89 -4.82
CA GLY A 220 21.23 34.34 -4.74
C GLY A 220 21.64 35.07 -6.02
N ALA A 221 20.74 35.91 -6.55
CA ALA A 221 20.94 36.63 -7.82
C ALA A 221 22.23 37.49 -7.81
N ALA A 222 22.47 38.24 -6.73
CA ALA A 222 23.64 39.10 -6.60
C ALA A 222 24.98 38.37 -6.79
N ARG A 223 25.06 37.09 -6.36
CA ARG A 223 26.28 36.27 -6.50
C ARG A 223 26.49 35.81 -7.94
N ALA A 224 25.43 35.32 -8.58
CA ALA A 224 25.47 34.92 -9.98
C ALA A 224 25.69 36.11 -10.94
N ASP A 225 25.13 37.28 -10.62
CA ASP A 225 25.31 38.49 -11.41
C ASP A 225 26.71 39.10 -11.27
N ALA A 226 27.41 38.83 -10.16
CA ALA A 226 28.80 39.26 -9.97
C ALA A 226 29.80 38.42 -10.80
N GLU A 227 29.45 37.18 -11.16
CA GLU A 227 30.28 36.26 -11.94
C GLU A 227 29.47 35.61 -13.08
N PRO A 228 28.98 36.39 -14.07
CA PRO A 228 27.99 35.91 -15.04
C PRO A 228 28.52 34.80 -15.95
N ASP A 229 29.78 34.88 -16.38
CA ASP A 229 30.42 33.87 -17.24
C ASP A 229 30.57 32.54 -16.49
N ALA A 230 31.01 32.59 -15.23
CA ALA A 230 31.12 31.41 -14.39
C ALA A 230 29.74 30.82 -14.05
N ALA A 231 28.73 31.66 -13.81
CA ALA A 231 27.36 31.19 -13.58
C ALA A 231 26.80 30.43 -14.79
N MET A 232 27.03 30.95 -16.01
CA MET A 232 26.59 30.31 -17.25
C MET A 232 27.33 28.99 -17.50
N GLU A 233 28.64 28.98 -17.28
CA GLU A 233 29.42 27.77 -17.45
C GLU A 233 29.02 26.68 -16.43
N LEU A 234 28.76 27.07 -15.18
CA LEU A 234 28.34 26.15 -14.12
C LEU A 234 27.02 25.43 -14.46
N VAL A 235 26.04 26.13 -15.02
CA VAL A 235 24.79 25.49 -15.45
C VAL A 235 25.00 24.57 -16.66
N GLY A 236 25.96 24.88 -17.53
CA GLY A 236 26.39 24.01 -18.63
C GLY A 236 27.05 22.72 -18.14
N LEU A 237 27.89 22.81 -17.10
CA LEU A 237 28.48 21.66 -16.41
C LEU A 237 27.43 20.81 -15.68
N CYS A 238 26.32 21.40 -15.24
CA CYS A 238 25.16 20.66 -14.73
C CYS A 238 24.35 19.95 -15.84
N GLY A 239 24.77 20.06 -17.10
CA GLY A 239 24.02 19.55 -18.26
C GLY A 239 22.63 20.19 -18.39
N TYR A 240 22.45 21.37 -17.78
CA TYR A 240 21.17 22.08 -17.67
C TYR A 240 20.03 21.27 -17.03
N LEU A 241 20.34 20.26 -16.21
CA LEU A 241 19.33 19.47 -15.50
C LEU A 241 18.93 20.13 -14.17
N PRO A 242 17.62 20.32 -13.89
CA PRO A 242 17.16 20.91 -12.64
C PRO A 242 17.70 20.21 -11.39
N LEU A 243 17.79 18.87 -11.40
CA LEU A 243 18.33 18.11 -10.27
C LEU A 243 19.79 18.49 -9.97
N ALA A 244 20.65 18.51 -10.99
CA ALA A 244 22.07 18.83 -10.82
C ALA A 244 22.27 20.28 -10.37
N ILE A 245 21.50 21.21 -10.95
CA ILE A 245 21.55 22.63 -10.57
C ILE A 245 21.09 22.83 -9.11
N ARG A 246 20.07 22.10 -8.65
CA ARG A 246 19.63 22.14 -7.24
C ARG A 246 20.70 21.66 -6.27
N VAL A 247 21.42 20.61 -6.63
CA VAL A 247 22.52 20.09 -5.82
C VAL A 247 23.68 21.10 -5.77
N VAL A 248 24.09 21.65 -6.91
CA VAL A 248 25.14 22.68 -6.97
C VAL A 248 24.72 23.97 -6.24
N GLY A 249 23.49 24.43 -6.44
CA GLY A 249 22.95 25.61 -5.78
C GLY A 249 22.91 25.46 -4.24
N ALA A 250 22.49 24.29 -3.74
CA ALA A 250 22.55 23.98 -2.31
C ALA A 250 23.98 23.99 -1.77
N ARG A 251 24.92 23.39 -2.51
CA ARG A 251 26.33 23.40 -2.15
C ARG A 251 26.93 24.80 -2.08
N LEU A 252 26.59 25.67 -3.04
CA LEU A 252 26.99 27.08 -3.00
C LEU A 252 26.43 27.81 -1.77
N ASN A 253 25.21 27.48 -1.32
CA ASN A 253 24.64 28.03 -0.09
C ASN A 253 25.35 27.54 1.17
N LEU A 254 25.77 26.28 1.20
CA LEU A 254 26.58 25.73 2.29
C LEU A 254 27.99 26.37 2.33
N HIS A 255 28.54 26.74 1.18
CA HIS A 255 29.84 27.42 1.05
C HIS A 255 29.69 28.87 0.57
N ARG A 256 29.13 29.74 1.43
CA ARG A 256 28.82 31.14 1.09
C ARG A 256 30.00 31.98 0.58
N ASN A 257 31.23 31.65 1.01
CA ASN A 257 32.45 32.40 0.64
C ASN A 257 33.13 31.87 -0.63
N ARG A 258 32.65 30.78 -1.22
CA ARG A 258 33.23 30.21 -2.46
C ARG A 258 32.78 31.03 -3.67
N SER A 259 33.64 31.35 -4.62
CA SER A 259 33.20 31.99 -5.87
C SER A 259 32.56 30.97 -6.83
N LEU A 260 31.81 31.44 -7.81
CA LEU A 260 31.29 30.58 -8.88
C LEU A 260 32.42 30.06 -9.78
N ALA A 261 33.42 30.91 -10.06
CA ALA A 261 34.58 30.54 -10.87
C ALA A 261 35.36 29.37 -10.26
N THR A 262 35.57 29.37 -8.93
CA THR A 262 36.22 28.24 -8.25
C THR A 262 35.40 26.95 -8.33
N GLU A 263 34.06 27.05 -8.32
CA GLU A 263 33.21 25.87 -8.48
C GLU A 263 33.26 25.31 -9.91
N VAL A 264 33.30 26.18 -10.91
CA VAL A 264 33.48 25.81 -12.31
C VAL A 264 34.80 25.08 -12.54
N GLU A 265 35.91 25.63 -12.04
CA GLU A 265 37.25 25.04 -12.19
C GLU A 265 37.27 23.60 -11.66
N ARG A 266 36.66 23.36 -10.51
CA ARG A 266 36.57 22.02 -9.92
C ARG A 266 35.75 21.04 -10.74
N LEU A 267 34.67 21.49 -11.34
CA LEU A 267 33.76 20.64 -12.10
C LEU A 267 34.30 20.31 -13.49
N ARG A 268 35.09 21.20 -14.11
CA ARG A 268 35.75 20.96 -15.41
C ARG A 268 36.58 19.68 -15.42
N ASP A 269 37.24 19.37 -14.32
CA ASP A 269 38.13 18.21 -14.19
C ASP A 269 37.38 16.87 -14.05
N THR A 270 36.05 16.92 -13.83
CA THR A 270 35.24 15.74 -13.43
C THR A 270 34.25 15.25 -14.50
N GLY A 271 34.05 15.98 -15.61
CA GLY A 271 32.97 15.64 -16.55
C GLY A 271 33.20 16.06 -18.00
N GLN A 272 33.79 15.17 -18.81
CA GLN A 272 33.66 15.21 -20.26
C GLN A 272 32.74 14.08 -20.75
N GLY A 273 31.89 14.36 -21.74
CA GLY A 273 30.95 13.39 -22.30
C GLY A 273 29.52 13.93 -22.46
N ASP A 274 28.56 13.00 -22.49
CA ASP A 274 27.14 13.29 -22.58
C ASP A 274 26.58 13.95 -21.31
N VAL A 275 25.29 14.30 -21.32
CA VAL A 275 24.61 14.99 -20.20
C VAL A 275 24.68 14.16 -18.90
N LEU A 276 24.56 12.83 -18.98
CA LEU A 276 24.58 11.98 -17.79
C LEU A 276 25.99 11.89 -17.18
N ALA A 277 27.04 11.88 -18.02
CA ALA A 277 28.42 11.93 -17.58
C ALA A 277 28.74 13.24 -16.82
N ARG A 278 28.25 14.39 -17.34
CA ARG A 278 28.43 15.69 -16.66
C ARG A 278 27.71 15.75 -15.32
N VAL A 279 26.48 15.23 -15.25
CA VAL A 279 25.69 15.14 -14.02
C VAL A 279 26.34 14.22 -13.00
N ALA A 280 26.96 13.13 -13.45
CA ALA A 280 27.77 12.28 -12.59
C ALA A 280 28.96 13.07 -12.00
N GLY A 281 29.70 13.84 -12.81
CA GLY A 281 30.80 14.69 -12.33
C GLY A 281 30.35 15.74 -11.30
N VAL A 282 29.16 16.31 -11.44
CA VAL A 282 28.55 17.16 -10.42
C VAL A 282 28.36 16.42 -9.09
N PHE A 283 27.81 15.20 -9.14
CA PHE A 283 27.64 14.40 -7.94
C PHE A 283 28.97 13.94 -7.35
N ASP A 284 29.98 13.64 -8.17
CA ASP A 284 31.34 13.32 -7.74
C ASP A 284 31.93 14.50 -6.95
N ALA A 285 31.86 15.71 -7.49
CA ALA A 285 32.41 16.89 -6.82
C ALA A 285 31.68 17.22 -5.50
N VAL A 286 30.36 17.04 -5.45
CA VAL A 286 29.57 17.23 -4.22
C VAL A 286 29.93 16.18 -3.20
N TYR A 287 30.00 14.92 -3.61
CA TYR A 287 30.43 13.81 -2.78
C TYR A 287 31.85 14.02 -2.24
N ASP A 288 32.76 14.54 -3.07
CA ASP A 288 34.14 14.84 -2.69
C ASP A 288 34.26 16.05 -1.73
N ASP A 289 33.20 16.83 -1.50
CA ASP A 289 33.16 17.85 -0.45
C ASP A 289 32.62 17.32 0.88
N LEU A 290 31.94 16.18 0.87
CA LEU A 290 31.39 15.60 2.09
C LEU A 290 32.53 15.09 2.97
N ALA A 291 32.40 15.29 4.28
CA ALA A 291 33.28 14.63 5.25
C ALA A 291 33.11 13.10 5.16
N GLU A 292 34.18 12.35 5.42
CA GLU A 292 34.17 10.89 5.26
C GLU A 292 32.99 10.17 5.96
N PRO A 293 32.59 10.54 7.20
CA PRO A 293 31.42 9.93 7.83
C PRO A 293 30.10 10.11 7.03
N VAL A 294 29.93 11.24 6.33
CA VAL A 294 28.76 11.51 5.50
C VAL A 294 28.85 10.77 4.17
N ARG A 295 30.05 10.66 3.59
CA ARG A 295 30.29 9.81 2.40
C ARG A 295 29.96 8.36 2.67
N GLN A 296 30.28 7.84 3.86
CA GLN A 296 29.95 6.49 4.27
C GLN A 296 28.43 6.24 4.27
N VAL A 297 27.65 7.18 4.83
CA VAL A 297 26.17 7.13 4.78
C VAL A 297 25.67 7.19 3.34
N TYR A 298 26.24 8.07 2.52
CA TYR A 298 25.88 8.19 1.12
C TYR A 298 26.11 6.89 0.34
N ARG A 299 27.28 6.24 0.51
CA ARG A 299 27.57 4.93 -0.11
C ARG A 299 26.62 3.83 0.40
N ALA A 300 26.23 3.88 1.68
CA ALA A 300 25.27 2.93 2.27
C ALA A 300 23.91 2.96 1.60
N LEU A 301 23.42 4.16 1.28
CA LEU A 301 22.15 4.36 0.57
C LEU A 301 22.12 3.77 -0.83
N GLY A 302 23.27 3.72 -1.51
CA GLY A 302 23.40 3.04 -2.79
C GLY A 302 23.18 1.53 -2.70
N VAL A 303 23.53 0.94 -1.56
CA VAL A 303 23.45 -0.51 -1.31
C VAL A 303 22.09 -0.92 -0.76
N LEU A 304 21.44 -0.06 0.03
CA LEU A 304 20.10 -0.36 0.55
C LEU A 304 19.11 -0.54 -0.60
N VAL A 305 18.30 -1.58 -0.53
CA VAL A 305 17.34 -2.00 -1.57
C VAL A 305 16.02 -1.21 -1.53
N THR A 306 15.98 -0.09 -0.83
CA THR A 306 14.75 0.64 -0.51
C THR A 306 14.71 2.02 -1.18
N ARG A 307 13.50 2.47 -1.54
CA ARG A 307 13.26 3.83 -2.07
C ARG A 307 13.13 4.84 -0.94
N ASP A 308 12.35 4.47 0.06
CA ASP A 308 12.10 5.23 1.27
C ASP A 308 12.68 4.47 2.48
N PHE A 309 13.33 5.18 3.39
CA PHE A 309 14.02 4.55 4.52
C PHE A 309 13.95 5.42 5.76
N SER A 310 14.02 4.75 6.90
CA SER A 310 14.21 5.36 8.21
C SER A 310 15.71 5.53 8.52
N VAL A 311 16.06 6.41 9.46
CA VAL A 311 17.47 6.57 9.89
C VAL A 311 17.95 5.31 10.61
N GLU A 312 17.04 4.61 11.27
CA GLU A 312 17.27 3.42 12.08
C GLU A 312 17.84 2.27 11.25
N VAL A 313 17.32 2.03 10.04
CA VAL A 313 17.88 0.99 9.16
C VAL A 313 19.27 1.36 8.63
N LEU A 314 19.53 2.64 8.35
CA LEU A 314 20.88 3.10 7.97
C LEU A 314 21.86 2.94 9.13
N ALA A 315 21.45 3.30 10.34
CA ALA A 315 22.22 3.13 11.55
C ALA A 315 22.60 1.66 11.78
N ALA A 316 21.65 0.74 11.59
CA ALA A 316 21.92 -0.69 11.63
C ALA A 316 22.86 -1.15 10.52
N ALA A 317 22.64 -0.68 9.28
CA ALA A 317 23.49 -1.01 8.14
C ALA A 317 24.95 -0.56 8.36
N LEU A 318 25.15 0.60 8.97
CA LEU A 318 26.46 1.19 9.25
C LEU A 318 27.08 0.73 10.56
N ASP A 319 26.33 0.03 11.41
CA ASP A 319 26.72 -0.32 12.79
C ASP A 319 27.14 0.92 13.60
N ALA A 320 26.27 1.95 13.57
CA ALA A 320 26.52 3.25 14.17
C ALA A 320 25.31 3.77 14.98
N PRO A 321 25.50 4.66 15.97
CA PRO A 321 24.39 5.24 16.72
C PRO A 321 23.43 6.05 15.84
N VAL A 322 22.12 5.88 16.06
CA VAL A 322 21.06 6.58 15.28
C VAL A 322 21.24 8.09 15.27
N ALA A 323 21.58 8.71 16.41
CA ALA A 323 21.79 10.15 16.50
C ALA A 323 22.95 10.65 15.61
N GLN A 324 24.02 9.86 15.47
CA GLN A 324 25.15 10.20 14.61
C GLN A 324 24.75 10.10 13.13
N VAL A 325 24.08 9.02 12.74
CA VAL A 325 23.61 8.83 11.37
C VAL A 325 22.59 9.89 10.98
N ARG A 326 21.69 10.29 11.90
CA ARG A 326 20.73 11.38 11.67
C ARG A 326 21.43 12.68 11.30
N ALA A 327 22.46 13.09 12.05
CA ALA A 327 23.22 14.29 11.75
C ALA A 327 23.93 14.25 10.37
N HIS A 328 24.26 13.06 9.86
CA HIS A 328 24.81 12.88 8.52
C HIS A 328 23.72 12.88 7.43
N VAL A 329 22.55 12.29 7.71
CA VAL A 329 21.36 12.37 6.84
C VAL A 329 20.89 13.81 6.68
N ASP A 330 20.89 14.60 7.76
CA ASP A 330 20.52 16.03 7.72
C ASP A 330 21.48 16.83 6.82
N GLN A 331 22.78 16.49 6.80
CA GLN A 331 23.75 17.09 5.89
C GLN A 331 23.51 16.70 4.43
N LEU A 332 23.11 15.46 4.17
CA LEU A 332 22.70 15.02 2.83
C LEU A 332 21.42 15.71 2.36
N CYS A 333 20.46 15.95 3.25
CA CYS A 333 19.26 16.75 2.96
C CYS A 333 19.63 18.20 2.66
N ALA A 334 20.52 18.81 3.46
CA ALA A 334 21.00 20.16 3.23
C ALA A 334 21.75 20.32 1.89
N ALA A 335 22.35 19.23 1.38
CA ALA A 335 22.97 19.15 0.07
C ALA A 335 21.99 18.81 -1.08
N ASN A 336 20.69 18.69 -0.81
CA ASN A 336 19.64 18.24 -1.75
C ASN A 336 19.93 16.86 -2.37
N LEU A 337 20.64 15.99 -1.65
CA LEU A 337 20.88 14.59 -2.06
C LEU A 337 19.77 13.66 -1.56
N LEU A 338 19.06 14.07 -0.50
CA LEU A 338 17.92 13.38 0.09
C LEU A 338 16.74 14.35 0.27
N GLU A 339 15.53 13.80 0.30
CA GLU A 339 14.29 14.52 0.60
C GLU A 339 13.60 13.88 1.82
N GLU A 340 13.30 14.68 2.84
CA GLU A 340 12.53 14.27 4.00
C GLU A 340 11.03 14.26 3.66
N ARG A 341 10.35 13.19 4.04
CA ARG A 341 8.92 12.98 3.81
C ARG A 341 8.11 13.40 5.04
N PRO A 342 6.82 13.70 4.88
CA PRO A 342 5.94 14.11 6.00
C PRO A 342 5.82 13.09 7.14
N ASP A 343 6.09 11.82 6.88
CA ASP A 343 6.07 10.71 7.84
C ASP A 343 7.41 10.48 8.55
N GLY A 344 8.41 11.34 8.33
CA GLY A 344 9.73 11.27 8.93
C GLY A 344 10.69 10.29 8.24
N HIS A 345 10.27 9.65 7.13
CA HIS A 345 11.16 8.87 6.29
C HIS A 345 11.92 9.77 5.31
N TYR A 346 12.96 9.23 4.69
CA TYR A 346 13.75 9.92 3.68
C TYR A 346 13.66 9.17 2.36
N SER A 347 13.69 9.92 1.26
CA SER A 347 13.73 9.38 -0.09
C SER A 347 14.97 9.88 -0.83
N MET A 348 15.48 9.07 -1.75
CA MET A 348 16.64 9.40 -2.57
C MET A 348 16.28 9.35 -4.05
N HIS A 349 16.54 10.43 -4.78
CA HIS A 349 16.29 10.45 -6.21
C HIS A 349 17.15 9.39 -6.92
N ARG A 350 16.56 8.64 -7.87
CA ARG A 350 17.21 7.49 -8.52
C ARG A 350 18.59 7.75 -9.11
N LEU A 351 18.83 8.94 -9.69
CA LEU A 351 20.13 9.31 -10.24
C LEU A 351 21.20 9.45 -9.13
N VAL A 352 20.79 10.01 -8.00
CA VAL A 352 21.63 10.16 -6.81
C VAL A 352 21.90 8.78 -6.23
N ARG A 353 20.88 7.91 -6.13
CA ARG A 353 21.05 6.51 -5.68
C ARG A 353 21.97 5.71 -6.60
N GLY A 354 21.82 5.86 -7.93
CA GLY A 354 22.71 5.23 -8.90
C GLY A 354 24.16 5.72 -8.78
N HIS A 355 24.37 7.00 -8.50
CA HIS A 355 25.69 7.55 -8.20
C HIS A 355 26.25 7.00 -6.87
N ALA A 356 25.45 6.98 -5.81
CA ALA A 356 25.81 6.39 -4.51
C ALA A 356 26.23 4.92 -4.63
N LEU A 357 25.50 4.14 -5.42
CA LEU A 357 25.85 2.74 -5.71
C LEU A 357 27.21 2.65 -6.41
N ARG A 358 27.46 3.46 -7.45
CA ARG A 358 28.76 3.47 -8.14
C ARG A 358 29.91 3.86 -7.22
N ARG A 359 29.75 4.88 -6.37
CA ARG A 359 30.77 5.25 -5.37
C ARG A 359 30.98 4.13 -4.35
N GLY A 360 29.90 3.48 -3.91
CA GLY A 360 29.96 2.28 -3.08
C GLY A 360 30.74 1.13 -3.74
N ASP A 361 30.52 0.90 -5.04
CA ASP A 361 31.22 -0.12 -5.80
C ASP A 361 32.71 0.17 -5.97
N ALA A 362 33.07 1.44 -6.16
CA ALA A 362 34.45 1.89 -6.37
C ALA A 362 35.27 1.98 -5.07
N GLU A 363 34.67 2.40 -3.96
CA GLU A 363 35.39 2.74 -2.72
C GLU A 363 35.21 1.74 -1.58
N SER A 364 34.16 0.92 -1.61
CA SER A 364 33.97 -0.13 -0.61
C SER A 364 34.32 -1.48 -1.22
N SER A 365 34.82 -2.42 -0.40
CA SER A 365 34.95 -3.79 -0.88
C SER A 365 33.57 -4.43 -1.09
N ARG A 366 33.47 -5.40 -2.00
CA ARG A 366 32.24 -6.19 -2.17
C ARG A 366 31.81 -6.84 -0.84
N ALA A 367 32.77 -7.30 -0.04
CA ALA A 367 32.51 -7.91 1.26
C ALA A 367 31.86 -6.92 2.24
N ASP A 368 32.33 -5.67 2.28
CA ASP A 368 31.76 -4.64 3.16
C ASP A 368 30.34 -4.26 2.76
N ARG A 369 30.07 -4.15 1.44
CA ARG A 369 28.71 -3.86 0.94
C ARG A 369 27.74 -4.99 1.28
N ILE A 370 28.17 -6.24 1.08
CA ILE A 370 27.41 -7.44 1.46
C ILE A 370 27.16 -7.46 2.97
N ALA A 371 28.17 -7.17 3.80
CA ALA A 371 28.02 -7.13 5.25
C ALA A 371 27.04 -6.04 5.71
N MET A 372 27.12 -4.85 5.11
CA MET A 372 26.21 -3.73 5.37
C MET A 372 24.77 -4.06 5.00
N LEU A 373 24.53 -4.60 3.80
CA LEU A 373 23.20 -5.06 3.39
C LEU A 373 22.68 -6.13 4.34
N ARG A 374 23.54 -7.09 4.74
CA ARG A 374 23.15 -8.15 5.67
C ARG A 374 22.76 -7.60 7.05
N ARG A 375 23.41 -6.54 7.55
CA ARG A 375 22.99 -5.86 8.79
C ARG A 375 21.64 -5.17 8.65
N ALA A 376 21.38 -4.51 7.51
CA ALA A 376 20.05 -3.93 7.22
C ALA A 376 18.96 -5.01 7.17
N VAL A 377 19.22 -6.14 6.48
CA VAL A 377 18.34 -7.31 6.46
C VAL A 377 18.05 -7.83 7.86
N ARG A 378 19.09 -7.97 8.70
CA ARG A 378 18.92 -8.40 10.10
C ARG A 378 18.09 -7.42 10.92
N TRP A 379 18.20 -6.12 10.66
CA TRP A 379 17.35 -5.11 11.30
C TRP A 379 15.87 -5.33 10.93
N TRP A 380 15.56 -5.58 9.66
CA TRP A 380 14.20 -5.94 9.25
C TRP A 380 13.73 -7.26 9.86
N CYS A 381 14.59 -8.29 9.97
CA CYS A 381 14.24 -9.53 10.66
C CYS A 381 13.89 -9.28 12.14
N LEU A 382 14.70 -8.48 12.82
CA LEU A 382 14.49 -8.11 14.23
C LEU A 382 13.18 -7.34 14.40
N GLY A 383 12.96 -6.32 13.57
CA GLY A 383 11.73 -5.51 13.58
C GLY A 383 10.49 -6.35 13.28
N ALA A 384 10.55 -7.23 12.28
CA ALA A 384 9.44 -8.12 11.94
C ALA A 384 9.15 -9.11 13.06
N ALA A 385 10.18 -9.71 13.68
CA ALA A 385 10.00 -10.60 14.82
C ALA A 385 9.37 -9.87 16.02
N ALA A 386 9.85 -8.66 16.34
CA ALA A 386 9.30 -7.82 17.41
C ALA A 386 7.84 -7.47 17.15
N ALA A 387 7.53 -6.98 15.95
CA ALA A 387 6.20 -6.57 15.55
C ALA A 387 5.21 -7.76 15.52
N ASP A 388 5.64 -8.93 15.07
CA ASP A 388 4.81 -10.13 15.07
C ASP A 388 4.56 -10.68 16.47
N VAL A 389 5.54 -10.61 17.38
CA VAL A 389 5.35 -10.92 18.81
C VAL A 389 4.40 -9.92 19.46
N ALA A 390 4.53 -8.62 19.19
CA ALA A 390 3.64 -7.60 19.72
C ALA A 390 2.19 -7.76 19.23
N ALA A 391 2.00 -8.11 17.96
CA ALA A 391 0.68 -8.27 17.36
C ALA A 391 -0.01 -9.60 17.71
N THR A 392 0.75 -10.66 17.98
CA THR A 392 0.17 -12.01 18.14
C THR A 392 0.63 -12.77 19.38
N GLY A 393 1.49 -12.20 20.22
CA GLY A 393 2.06 -12.84 21.40
C GLY A 393 3.10 -13.93 21.08
N ARG A 394 3.81 -14.40 22.09
CA ARG A 394 4.91 -15.39 21.96
C ARG A 394 4.44 -16.83 21.69
N LYS A 395 3.20 -17.17 22.05
CA LYS A 395 2.70 -18.57 22.09
C LYS A 395 2.39 -19.17 20.72
N ARG A 396 2.37 -18.38 19.63
CA ARG A 396 2.16 -18.89 18.26
C ARG A 396 3.33 -19.79 17.82
N LEU A 397 3.06 -20.76 16.95
CA LEU A 397 4.12 -21.53 16.30
C LEU A 397 4.98 -20.63 15.40
N ARG A 398 6.28 -20.62 15.68
CA ARG A 398 7.33 -19.98 14.88
C ARG A 398 8.47 -20.97 14.67
N VAL A 399 8.95 -21.11 13.45
CA VAL A 399 10.23 -21.79 13.16
C VAL A 399 11.37 -20.76 13.24
N ALA A 400 11.11 -19.55 12.74
CA ALA A 400 11.89 -18.35 13.01
C ALA A 400 11.69 -17.94 14.47
N ASP A 401 12.45 -18.57 15.38
CA ASP A 401 12.37 -18.31 16.81
C ASP A 401 12.65 -16.82 17.11
N PRO A 402 11.67 -16.06 17.63
CA PRO A 402 11.85 -14.65 17.92
C PRO A 402 12.84 -14.43 19.07
N ASP A 403 13.06 -15.41 19.95
CA ASP A 403 14.02 -15.26 21.05
C ASP A 403 15.47 -15.22 20.56
N VAL A 404 15.75 -15.80 19.37
CA VAL A 404 17.06 -15.67 18.70
C VAL A 404 17.34 -14.22 18.29
N PHE A 405 16.30 -13.44 18.01
CA PHE A 405 16.43 -12.04 17.59
C PHE A 405 16.28 -11.07 18.76
N LEU A 406 15.33 -11.34 19.66
CA LEU A 406 14.92 -10.42 20.73
C LEU A 406 15.67 -10.65 22.05
N ASP A 407 16.48 -11.70 22.17
CA ASP A 407 17.20 -12.07 23.41
C ASP A 407 16.25 -12.15 24.62
N GLY A 408 15.05 -12.72 24.39
CA GLY A 408 13.99 -12.84 25.39
C GLY A 408 13.31 -11.52 25.83
N GLN A 409 13.71 -10.37 25.28
CA GLN A 409 13.11 -9.07 25.63
C GLN A 409 11.75 -8.89 24.99
N ASP A 410 10.81 -8.33 25.74
CA ASP A 410 9.50 -7.97 25.19
C ASP A 410 9.61 -6.76 24.25
N PRO A 411 8.91 -6.79 23.09
CA PRO A 411 8.91 -5.67 22.18
C PRO A 411 8.43 -4.39 22.88
N ALA A 412 9.14 -3.29 22.67
CA ALA A 412 8.71 -1.95 23.10
C ALA A 412 7.63 -1.36 22.16
N MET A 413 6.65 -2.18 21.77
CA MET A 413 5.54 -1.79 20.89
C MET A 413 4.30 -2.64 21.19
N ASP A 414 3.12 -2.05 21.00
CA ASP A 414 1.84 -2.77 21.05
C ASP A 414 1.42 -3.26 19.65
N ALA A 415 0.31 -3.98 19.57
CA ALA A 415 -0.20 -4.54 18.31
C ALA A 415 -0.48 -3.47 17.23
N ARG A 416 -1.02 -2.31 17.63
CA ARG A 416 -1.30 -1.20 16.70
C ARG A 416 -0.03 -0.61 16.13
N THR A 417 0.94 -0.31 16.99
CA THR A 417 2.24 0.24 16.59
C THR A 417 3.02 -0.75 15.73
N ALA A 418 2.91 -2.05 16.03
CA ALA A 418 3.49 -3.11 15.22
C ALA A 418 2.91 -3.19 13.80
N LEU A 419 1.59 -3.14 13.65
CA LEU A 419 0.96 -3.16 12.32
C LEU A 419 1.26 -1.88 11.53
N ALA A 420 1.28 -0.72 12.19
CA ALA A 420 1.70 0.54 11.57
C ALA A 420 3.19 0.54 11.14
N TRP A 421 4.05 -0.17 11.88
CA TRP A 421 5.44 -0.38 11.47
C TRP A 421 5.53 -1.25 10.21
N PHE A 422 4.76 -2.35 10.14
CA PHE A 422 4.67 -3.15 8.93
C PHE A 422 4.09 -2.37 7.75
N ASP A 423 3.05 -1.54 7.96
CA ASP A 423 2.48 -0.70 6.89
C ASP A 423 3.57 0.19 6.24
N ARG A 424 4.59 0.61 7.00
CA ARG A 424 5.73 1.39 6.48
C ARG A 424 6.86 0.53 5.90
N GLU A 425 7.18 -0.58 6.54
CA GLU A 425 8.39 -1.37 6.23
C GLU A 425 8.12 -2.59 5.36
N HIS A 426 6.88 -2.97 5.09
CA HIS A 426 6.56 -4.20 4.35
C HIS A 426 7.16 -4.22 2.94
N ALA A 427 7.09 -3.12 2.20
CA ALA A 427 7.73 -3.00 0.89
C ALA A 427 9.27 -3.16 0.97
N ASN A 428 9.87 -2.66 2.05
CA ASN A 428 11.31 -2.81 2.32
C ASN A 428 11.67 -4.25 2.69
N ILE A 429 10.81 -4.94 3.44
CA ILE A 429 10.93 -6.36 3.77
C ILE A 429 10.89 -7.22 2.50
N GLU A 430 9.98 -6.94 1.57
CA GLU A 430 9.91 -7.66 0.29
C GLU A 430 11.17 -7.44 -0.56
N ALA A 431 11.65 -6.20 -0.65
CA ALA A 431 12.91 -5.90 -1.31
C ALA A 431 14.09 -6.62 -0.65
N ALA A 432 14.13 -6.67 0.68
CA ALA A 432 15.12 -7.40 1.47
C ALA A 432 15.05 -8.91 1.21
N MET A 433 13.86 -9.50 1.09
CA MET A 433 13.69 -10.92 0.75
C MET A 433 14.25 -11.25 -0.63
N ARG A 434 13.99 -10.41 -1.65
CA ARG A 434 14.57 -10.58 -3.00
C ARG A 434 16.09 -10.50 -2.95
N ALA A 435 16.63 -9.52 -2.21
CA ALA A 435 18.06 -9.37 -2.01
C ALA A 435 18.68 -10.60 -1.31
N CYS A 436 18.02 -11.17 -0.30
CA CYS A 436 18.45 -12.40 0.35
C CYS A 436 18.52 -13.57 -0.65
N ALA A 437 17.52 -13.71 -1.53
CA ALA A 437 17.53 -14.76 -2.54
C ALA A 437 18.69 -14.60 -3.54
N GLU A 438 18.95 -13.37 -4.01
CA GLU A 438 20.09 -13.06 -4.90
C GLU A 438 21.45 -13.32 -4.25
N GLN A 439 21.58 -13.06 -2.94
CA GLN A 439 22.82 -13.28 -2.19
C GLN A 439 22.96 -14.72 -1.65
N GLY A 440 21.95 -15.57 -1.82
CA GLY A 440 21.93 -16.93 -1.25
C GLY A 440 21.73 -16.97 0.27
N TRP A 441 21.23 -15.90 0.90
CA TRP A 441 20.89 -15.86 2.32
C TRP A 441 19.47 -16.40 2.54
N HIS A 442 19.29 -17.65 2.13
CA HIS A 442 18.00 -18.29 2.11
C HIS A 442 17.36 -18.35 3.51
N ASP A 443 18.16 -18.52 4.56
CA ASP A 443 17.74 -18.46 5.97
C ASP A 443 17.02 -17.16 6.32
N LEU A 444 17.58 -16.02 5.92
CA LEU A 444 17.01 -14.70 6.20
C LEU A 444 15.74 -14.45 5.38
N ALA A 445 15.68 -14.93 4.13
CA ALA A 445 14.49 -14.75 3.28
C ALA A 445 13.25 -15.41 3.87
N TRP A 446 13.33 -16.68 4.27
CA TRP A 446 12.15 -17.37 4.83
C TRP A 446 11.80 -16.86 6.24
N ARG A 447 12.79 -16.42 7.03
CA ARG A 447 12.56 -15.83 8.36
C ARG A 447 11.82 -14.50 8.29
N LEU A 448 12.16 -13.63 7.32
CA LEU A 448 11.42 -12.39 7.08
C LEU A 448 9.95 -12.69 6.77
N PHE A 449 9.68 -13.64 5.88
CA PHE A 449 8.32 -14.03 5.52
C PHE A 449 7.52 -14.57 6.71
N GLU A 450 8.07 -15.53 7.45
CA GLU A 450 7.37 -16.10 8.60
C GLU A 450 7.12 -15.03 9.69
N SER A 451 8.09 -14.15 9.90
CA SER A 451 8.01 -13.06 10.88
C SER A 451 7.07 -11.94 10.45
N ALA A 452 6.63 -11.88 9.19
CA ALA A 452 5.60 -10.93 8.73
C ALA A 452 4.18 -11.51 8.79
N PHE A 453 3.99 -12.71 9.34
CA PHE A 453 2.68 -13.39 9.28
C PHE A 453 1.56 -12.64 10.02
N ALA A 454 1.83 -11.98 11.14
CA ALA A 454 0.84 -11.13 11.82
C ALA A 454 0.27 -10.05 10.88
N TYR A 455 1.13 -9.42 10.08
CA TYR A 455 0.75 -8.43 9.09
C TYR A 455 -0.08 -9.05 7.96
N TYR A 456 0.37 -10.17 7.40
CA TYR A 456 -0.39 -10.90 6.37
C TYR A 456 -1.77 -11.33 6.87
N GLU A 457 -1.92 -11.69 8.14
CA GLU A 457 -3.22 -12.03 8.73
C GLU A 457 -4.14 -10.82 8.93
N ALA A 458 -3.60 -9.70 9.39
CA ALA A 458 -4.37 -8.52 9.77
C ALA A 458 -4.72 -7.63 8.58
N ARG A 459 -3.77 -7.43 7.67
CA ARG A 459 -3.88 -6.55 6.49
C ARG A 459 -4.20 -7.30 5.21
N LYS A 460 -3.81 -8.57 5.11
CA LYS A 460 -4.02 -9.44 3.94
C LYS A 460 -3.67 -8.78 2.59
N PRO A 461 -2.47 -8.21 2.37
CA PRO A 461 -2.07 -7.79 1.03
C PRO A 461 -1.84 -9.04 0.15
N LEU A 462 -2.90 -9.60 -0.45
CA LEU A 462 -2.90 -10.99 -0.91
C LEU A 462 -1.91 -11.28 -2.04
N ALA A 463 -1.75 -10.35 -2.99
CA ALA A 463 -0.76 -10.49 -4.07
C ALA A 463 0.66 -10.55 -3.52
N ALA A 464 0.99 -9.58 -2.68
CA ALA A 464 2.29 -9.46 -2.00
C ALA A 464 2.57 -10.68 -1.10
N TRP A 465 1.56 -11.15 -0.35
CA TRP A 465 1.66 -12.37 0.44
C TRP A 465 1.99 -13.59 -0.44
N ILE A 466 1.29 -13.79 -1.55
CA ILE A 466 1.55 -14.95 -2.42
C ILE A 466 2.95 -14.88 -3.05
N GLU A 467 3.39 -13.71 -3.50
CA GLU A 467 4.74 -13.50 -4.04
C GLU A 467 5.81 -13.81 -2.97
N ALA A 468 5.73 -13.14 -1.81
CA ALA A 468 6.67 -13.34 -0.71
C ALA A 468 6.67 -14.79 -0.21
N GLY A 469 5.50 -15.42 -0.11
CA GLY A 469 5.37 -16.81 0.31
C GLY A 469 5.96 -17.80 -0.68
N THR A 470 5.86 -17.52 -1.98
CA THR A 470 6.50 -18.34 -3.03
C THR A 470 8.02 -18.28 -2.90
N LEU A 471 8.56 -17.07 -2.78
CA LEU A 471 10.00 -16.84 -2.56
C LEU A 471 10.50 -17.49 -1.26
N ALA A 472 9.71 -17.42 -0.18
CA ALA A 472 10.07 -18.03 1.10
C ALA A 472 10.06 -19.55 1.08
N VAL A 473 9.13 -20.18 0.33
CA VAL A 473 9.15 -21.64 0.14
C VAL A 473 10.38 -22.06 -0.64
N GLU A 474 10.73 -21.36 -1.72
CA GLU A 474 11.95 -21.63 -2.48
C GLU A 474 13.20 -21.45 -1.61
N ALA A 475 13.28 -20.36 -0.85
CA ALA A 475 14.37 -20.12 0.08
C ALA A 475 14.48 -21.23 1.14
N ALA A 476 13.39 -21.64 1.79
CA ALA A 476 13.44 -22.71 2.78
C ALA A 476 13.91 -24.05 2.19
N VAL A 477 13.55 -24.36 0.94
CA VAL A 477 14.05 -25.55 0.22
C VAL A 477 15.56 -25.44 -0.01
N LEU A 478 16.04 -24.29 -0.47
CA LEU A 478 17.47 -24.06 -0.75
C LEU A 478 18.33 -24.00 0.53
N ASP A 479 17.76 -23.52 1.64
CA ASP A 479 18.38 -23.53 2.97
C ASP A 479 18.48 -24.96 3.54
N GLY A 480 17.64 -25.89 3.07
CA GLY A 480 17.58 -27.26 3.55
C GLY A 480 16.86 -27.45 4.89
N ASP A 481 16.23 -26.38 5.42
CA ASP A 481 15.45 -26.45 6.65
C ASP A 481 14.03 -26.96 6.36
N THR A 482 13.82 -28.24 6.68
CA THR A 482 12.53 -28.92 6.46
C THR A 482 11.40 -28.33 7.31
N ALA A 483 11.70 -27.85 8.52
CA ALA A 483 10.69 -27.24 9.38
C ALA A 483 10.22 -25.90 8.79
N ALA A 484 11.17 -25.10 8.31
CA ALA A 484 10.89 -23.85 7.62
C ALA A 484 10.09 -24.09 6.33
N GLU A 485 10.42 -25.14 5.56
CA GLU A 485 9.69 -25.48 4.34
C GLU A 485 8.22 -25.82 4.65
N VAL A 486 7.97 -26.70 5.62
CA VAL A 486 6.62 -27.07 6.07
C VAL A 486 5.83 -25.82 6.46
N ARG A 487 6.47 -24.95 7.23
CA ARG A 487 5.84 -23.75 7.78
C ARG A 487 5.50 -22.73 6.69
N CYS A 488 6.45 -22.40 5.82
CA CYS A 488 6.26 -21.46 4.73
C CYS A 488 5.19 -21.97 3.75
N ARG A 489 5.16 -23.28 3.46
CA ARG A 489 4.11 -23.88 2.63
C ARG A 489 2.72 -23.75 3.26
N CYS A 490 2.58 -23.96 4.56
CA CYS A 490 1.31 -23.75 5.27
C CYS A 490 0.86 -22.29 5.17
N LEU A 491 1.78 -21.34 5.38
CA LEU A 491 1.51 -19.92 5.32
C LEU A 491 1.13 -19.43 3.92
N LEU A 492 1.86 -19.86 2.89
CA LEU A 492 1.55 -19.58 1.49
C LEU A 492 0.19 -20.18 1.09
N ALA A 493 -0.09 -21.42 1.52
CA ALA A 493 -1.37 -22.08 1.24
C ALA A 493 -2.56 -21.26 1.76
N LYS A 494 -2.38 -20.52 2.85
CA LYS A 494 -3.42 -19.61 3.35
C LYS A 494 -3.64 -18.41 2.44
N GLY A 495 -2.59 -17.75 1.96
CA GLY A 495 -2.72 -16.69 0.97
C GLY A 495 -3.45 -17.17 -0.29
N LEU A 496 -3.08 -18.36 -0.79
CA LEU A 496 -3.73 -19.00 -1.94
C LEU A 496 -5.21 -19.32 -1.68
N GLN A 497 -5.57 -19.78 -0.48
CA GLN A 497 -6.96 -20.01 -0.06
C GLN A 497 -7.80 -18.72 0.00
N GLU A 498 -7.20 -17.58 0.34
CA GLU A 498 -7.90 -16.28 0.35
C GLU A 498 -8.16 -15.75 -1.07
N THR A 499 -7.40 -16.21 -2.06
CA THR A 499 -7.57 -15.88 -3.48
C THR A 499 -8.27 -16.98 -4.29
N ASP A 500 -8.96 -17.93 -3.63
CA ASP A 500 -9.65 -19.07 -4.24
C ASP A 500 -8.77 -20.01 -5.10
N ARG A 501 -7.43 -19.94 -4.96
CA ARG A 501 -6.46 -20.82 -5.63
C ARG A 501 -6.30 -22.15 -4.88
N HIS A 502 -7.42 -22.85 -4.72
CA HIS A 502 -7.55 -24.01 -3.83
C HIS A 502 -6.68 -25.21 -4.24
N ASP A 503 -6.53 -25.46 -5.54
CA ASP A 503 -5.71 -26.58 -6.03
C ASP A 503 -4.23 -26.39 -5.73
N ASP A 504 -3.72 -25.16 -5.90
CA ASP A 504 -2.34 -24.84 -5.55
C ASP A 504 -2.12 -24.93 -4.04
N ALA A 505 -3.07 -24.41 -3.24
CA ALA A 505 -3.03 -24.55 -1.79
C ALA A 505 -3.00 -26.04 -1.36
N ALA A 506 -3.78 -26.90 -2.01
CA ALA A 506 -3.80 -28.33 -1.74
C ALA A 506 -2.44 -29.00 -2.00
N LYS A 507 -1.76 -28.65 -3.10
CA LYS A 507 -0.41 -29.15 -3.43
C LYS A 507 0.61 -28.75 -2.35
N HIS A 508 0.62 -27.49 -1.93
CA HIS A 508 1.53 -27.02 -0.88
C HIS A 508 1.28 -27.73 0.46
N LEU A 509 0.01 -27.92 0.84
CA LEU A 509 -0.34 -28.61 2.09
C LEU A 509 -0.05 -30.10 2.06
N ALA A 510 -0.24 -30.78 0.92
CA ALA A 510 0.16 -32.17 0.75
C ALA A 510 1.66 -32.35 0.96
N ARG A 511 2.47 -31.51 0.31
CA ARG A 511 3.91 -31.53 0.50
C ARG A 511 4.33 -31.21 1.95
N ALA A 512 3.68 -30.23 2.58
CA ALA A 512 3.94 -29.90 3.99
C ALA A 512 3.64 -31.09 4.92
N ARG A 513 2.57 -31.86 4.68
CA ARG A 513 2.21 -33.05 5.46
C ARG A 513 3.24 -34.18 5.32
N GLU A 514 3.78 -34.39 4.12
CA GLU A 514 4.84 -35.39 3.90
C GLU A 514 6.13 -35.08 4.67
N LEU A 515 6.42 -33.78 4.83
CA LEU A 515 7.65 -33.28 5.42
C LEU A 515 7.58 -33.06 6.93
N ALA A 516 6.38 -32.84 7.49
CA ALA A 516 6.20 -32.58 8.92
C ALA A 516 6.64 -33.79 9.76
N ARG A 517 7.70 -33.61 10.56
CA ARG A 517 8.28 -34.67 11.41
C ARG A 517 7.88 -34.58 12.88
N ASP A 518 7.72 -33.38 13.42
CA ASP A 518 7.24 -33.19 14.78
C ASP A 518 5.73 -32.93 14.83
N ASP A 519 5.17 -33.19 16.01
CA ASP A 519 3.74 -33.10 16.26
C ASP A 519 3.21 -31.67 16.10
N ARG A 520 3.99 -30.64 16.45
CA ARG A 520 3.54 -29.25 16.39
C ARG A 520 3.42 -28.76 14.94
N LEU A 521 4.39 -29.09 14.10
CA LEU A 521 4.30 -28.87 12.65
C LEU A 521 3.17 -29.69 12.03
N ARG A 522 3.01 -30.96 12.41
CA ARG A 522 1.91 -31.80 11.92
C ARG A 522 0.55 -31.19 12.24
N ALA A 523 0.34 -30.74 13.48
CA ALA A 523 -0.88 -30.04 13.87
C ALA A 523 -1.11 -28.75 13.05
N SER A 524 -0.05 -27.99 12.75
CA SER A 524 -0.14 -26.86 11.81
C SER A 524 -0.64 -27.32 10.44
N THR A 525 -0.06 -28.38 9.84
CA THR A 525 -0.53 -28.84 8.52
C THR A 525 -2.01 -29.24 8.51
N TYR A 526 -2.50 -29.82 9.61
CA TYR A 526 -3.91 -30.17 9.78
C TYR A 526 -4.81 -28.93 9.88
N ASP A 527 -4.40 -27.92 10.64
CA ASP A 527 -5.12 -26.63 10.73
C ASP A 527 -5.36 -26.02 9.34
N PHE A 528 -4.30 -25.85 8.54
CA PHE A 528 -4.43 -25.24 7.21
C PHE A 528 -5.18 -26.15 6.22
N SER A 529 -5.11 -27.48 6.39
CA SER A 529 -5.89 -28.46 5.58
C SER A 529 -7.37 -28.43 5.93
N GLY A 530 -7.71 -28.31 7.22
CA GLY A 530 -9.08 -28.14 7.69
C GLY A 530 -9.68 -26.83 7.18
N ASN A 531 -8.92 -25.74 7.18
CA ASN A 531 -9.38 -24.46 6.60
C ASN A 531 -9.65 -24.58 5.09
N LEU A 532 -8.80 -25.28 4.33
CA LEU A 532 -9.05 -25.56 2.92
C LEU A 532 -10.31 -26.41 2.72
N ALA A 533 -10.48 -27.46 3.53
CA ALA A 533 -11.67 -28.32 3.48
C ALA A 533 -12.94 -27.53 3.80
N LEU A 534 -12.90 -26.64 4.80
CA LEU A 534 -14.01 -25.75 5.15
C LEU A 534 -14.38 -24.81 3.99
N ARG A 535 -13.40 -24.22 3.31
CA ARG A 535 -13.63 -23.33 2.15
C ARG A 535 -14.16 -24.06 0.92
N THR A 536 -13.80 -25.32 0.76
CA THR A 536 -14.19 -26.16 -0.39
C THR A 536 -15.44 -27.01 -0.13
N GLY A 537 -16.17 -26.75 0.97
CA GLY A 537 -17.42 -27.43 1.27
C GLY A 537 -17.28 -28.84 1.86
N ARG A 538 -16.07 -29.32 2.12
CA ARG A 538 -15.78 -30.65 2.68
C ARG A 538 -15.79 -30.59 4.20
N PHE A 539 -16.97 -30.34 4.78
CA PHE A 539 -17.09 -30.01 6.20
C PHE A 539 -16.77 -31.18 7.14
N SER A 540 -17.06 -32.43 6.73
CA SER A 540 -16.67 -33.62 7.50
C SER A 540 -15.15 -33.77 7.55
N ASP A 541 -14.46 -33.68 6.41
CA ASP A 541 -12.99 -33.67 6.37
C ASP A 541 -12.41 -32.55 7.24
N ALA A 542 -13.02 -31.35 7.19
CA ALA A 542 -12.59 -30.21 8.00
C ALA A 542 -12.67 -30.53 9.49
N LEU A 543 -13.79 -31.12 9.94
CA LEU A 543 -13.99 -31.55 11.33
C LEU A 543 -12.90 -32.55 11.76
N ASP A 544 -12.60 -33.54 10.93
CA ASP A 544 -11.58 -34.54 11.23
C ASP A 544 -10.19 -33.90 11.36
N TRP A 545 -9.80 -33.04 10.40
CA TRP A 545 -8.53 -32.33 10.45
C TRP A 545 -8.38 -31.47 11.71
N PHE A 546 -9.40 -30.67 12.04
CA PHE A 546 -9.35 -29.82 13.22
C PHE A 546 -9.36 -30.62 14.52
N THR A 547 -10.04 -31.76 14.55
CA THR A 547 -10.05 -32.66 15.71
C THR A 547 -8.68 -33.28 15.94
N SER A 548 -8.02 -33.79 14.88
CA SER A 548 -6.65 -34.31 14.98
C SER A 548 -5.66 -33.21 15.42
N ALA A 549 -5.79 -31.99 14.91
CA ALA A 549 -4.98 -30.86 15.36
C ALA A 549 -5.23 -30.51 16.83
N LEU A 550 -6.49 -30.56 17.28
CA LEU A 550 -6.90 -30.29 18.67
C LEU A 550 -6.32 -31.32 19.64
N GLU A 551 -6.37 -32.60 19.29
CA GLU A 551 -5.79 -33.69 20.09
C GLU A 551 -4.29 -33.49 20.31
N ILE A 552 -3.55 -33.17 19.25
CA ILE A 552 -2.12 -32.88 19.35
C ILE A 552 -1.86 -31.66 20.24
N ASN A 553 -2.59 -30.56 20.04
CA ASN A 553 -2.39 -29.35 20.84
C ASN A 553 -2.70 -29.58 22.33
N ARG A 554 -3.70 -30.41 22.66
CA ARG A 554 -3.99 -30.81 24.04
C ARG A 554 -2.89 -31.68 24.62
N ALA A 555 -2.41 -32.68 23.88
CA ALA A 555 -1.33 -33.56 24.31
C ALA A 555 -0.04 -32.79 24.60
N LEU A 556 0.25 -31.75 23.81
CA LEU A 556 1.41 -30.87 23.99
C LEU A 556 1.18 -29.75 25.02
N GLY A 557 0.00 -29.63 25.64
CA GLY A 557 -0.31 -28.57 26.60
C GLY A 557 -0.34 -27.15 26.00
N LEU A 558 -0.57 -27.03 24.69
CA LEU A 558 -0.55 -25.75 23.97
C LEU A 558 -1.90 -25.04 24.10
N ALA A 559 -2.02 -24.13 25.08
CA ALA A 559 -3.26 -23.42 25.40
C ALA A 559 -3.84 -22.65 24.19
N ARG A 560 -3.03 -21.83 23.52
CA ARG A 560 -3.43 -21.10 22.31
C ARG A 560 -3.96 -22.03 21.22
N GLY A 561 -3.18 -23.08 20.91
CA GLY A 561 -3.54 -24.04 19.87
C GLY A 561 -4.83 -24.78 20.21
N THR A 562 -5.02 -25.14 21.49
CA THR A 562 -6.25 -25.77 21.98
C THR A 562 -7.47 -24.86 21.79
N ALA A 563 -7.36 -23.57 22.15
CA ALA A 563 -8.44 -22.61 21.93
C ALA A 563 -8.77 -22.44 20.44
N LEU A 564 -7.74 -22.28 19.61
CA LEU A 564 -7.89 -22.06 18.16
C LEU A 564 -8.48 -23.29 17.45
N GLN A 565 -8.03 -24.50 17.75
CA GLN A 565 -8.58 -25.70 17.12
C GLN A 565 -9.99 -26.01 17.64
N THR A 566 -10.30 -25.72 18.90
CA THR A 566 -11.68 -25.83 19.43
C THR A 566 -12.63 -24.87 18.67
N LEU A 567 -12.17 -23.66 18.39
CA LEU A 567 -12.90 -22.71 17.54
C LEU A 567 -13.18 -23.29 16.15
N PHE A 568 -12.17 -23.84 15.49
CA PHE A 568 -12.32 -24.39 14.14
C PHE A 568 -13.21 -25.64 14.09
N VAL A 569 -13.16 -26.52 15.09
CA VAL A 569 -14.13 -27.61 15.28
C VAL A 569 -15.55 -27.06 15.35
N GLY A 570 -15.79 -26.01 16.16
CA GLY A 570 -17.09 -25.36 16.27
C GLY A 570 -17.60 -24.78 14.94
N ARG A 571 -16.70 -24.21 14.12
CA ARG A 571 -17.04 -23.72 12.76
C ARG A 571 -17.41 -24.86 11.81
N ALA A 572 -16.69 -25.98 11.85
CA ALA A 572 -17.02 -27.15 11.04
C ALA A 572 -18.38 -27.75 11.45
N LEU A 573 -18.65 -27.86 12.76
CA LEU A 573 -19.95 -28.32 13.28
C LEU A 573 -21.11 -27.39 12.86
N THR A 574 -20.88 -26.08 12.83
CA THR A 574 -21.86 -25.10 12.34
C THR A 574 -22.22 -25.39 10.88
N ARG A 575 -21.22 -25.63 10.02
CA ARG A 575 -21.43 -25.97 8.60
C ARG A 575 -22.07 -27.34 8.38
N LEU A 576 -21.93 -28.26 9.33
CA LEU A 576 -22.61 -29.56 9.34
C LEU A 576 -24.02 -29.51 9.93
N ALA A 577 -24.55 -28.31 10.24
CA ALA A 577 -25.86 -28.11 10.88
C ALA A 577 -26.01 -28.81 12.26
N ARG A 578 -24.89 -29.08 12.95
CA ARG A 578 -24.85 -29.63 14.32
C ARG A 578 -24.86 -28.48 15.34
N HIS A 579 -25.92 -27.68 15.33
CA HIS A 579 -25.97 -26.37 15.98
C HIS A 579 -25.75 -26.40 17.50
N ASP A 580 -26.34 -27.37 18.22
CA ASP A 580 -26.18 -27.48 19.68
C ASP A 580 -24.73 -27.77 20.08
N GLU A 581 -24.11 -28.73 19.39
CA GLU A 581 -22.70 -29.10 19.60
C GLU A 581 -21.77 -27.97 19.19
N ALA A 582 -22.07 -27.29 18.07
CA ALA A 582 -21.33 -26.12 17.61
C ALA A 582 -21.35 -25.01 18.67
N GLY A 583 -22.53 -24.66 19.20
CA GLY A 583 -22.69 -23.61 20.21
C GLY A 583 -21.94 -23.93 21.50
N ALA A 584 -22.02 -25.18 22.00
CA ALA A 584 -21.27 -25.61 23.18
C ALA A 584 -19.75 -25.57 22.95
N THR A 585 -19.31 -25.97 21.76
CA THR A 585 -17.89 -25.98 21.39
C THR A 585 -17.34 -24.57 21.24
N LEU A 586 -18.06 -23.66 20.57
CA LEU A 586 -17.65 -22.27 20.37
C LEU A 586 -17.61 -21.48 21.69
N ARG A 587 -18.57 -21.69 22.60
CA ARG A 587 -18.52 -21.11 23.96
C ARG A 587 -17.31 -21.63 24.76
N THR A 588 -16.92 -22.89 24.55
CA THR A 588 -15.69 -23.43 25.15
C THR A 588 -14.45 -22.82 24.53
N ALA A 589 -14.41 -22.63 23.21
CA ALA A 589 -13.31 -21.94 22.54
C ALA A 589 -13.14 -20.51 23.06
N LEU A 590 -14.24 -19.77 23.27
CA LEU A 590 -14.22 -18.42 23.83
C LEU A 590 -13.57 -18.38 25.23
N ARG A 591 -14.03 -19.23 26.16
CA ARG A 591 -13.45 -19.34 27.51
C ARG A 591 -11.98 -19.73 27.49
N LEU A 592 -11.60 -20.63 26.59
CA LEU A 592 -10.19 -21.05 26.45
C LEU A 592 -9.32 -19.92 25.90
N ALA A 593 -9.84 -19.13 24.96
CA ALA A 593 -9.13 -17.96 24.43
C ALA A 593 -8.94 -16.88 25.50
N GLU A 594 -9.95 -16.64 26.34
CA GLU A 594 -9.86 -15.72 27.48
C GLU A 594 -8.84 -16.19 28.52
N ALA A 595 -8.89 -17.48 28.90
CA ALA A 595 -7.92 -18.05 29.84
C ALA A 595 -6.48 -18.08 29.30
N ALA A 596 -6.31 -18.14 27.98
CA ALA A 596 -5.00 -18.15 27.33
C ALA A 596 -4.44 -16.74 27.06
N ASP A 597 -5.24 -15.69 27.28
CA ASP A 597 -4.99 -14.30 26.88
C ASP A 597 -4.73 -14.16 25.37
N GLU A 598 -5.69 -14.67 24.57
CA GLU A 598 -5.59 -14.77 23.12
C GLU A 598 -6.66 -13.91 22.41
N PRO A 599 -6.48 -12.59 22.32
CA PRO A 599 -7.53 -11.66 21.88
C PRO A 599 -7.95 -11.86 20.42
N VAL A 600 -7.03 -12.28 19.53
CA VAL A 600 -7.36 -12.62 18.14
C VAL A 600 -8.26 -13.86 18.09
N VAL A 601 -8.00 -14.88 18.91
CA VAL A 601 -8.81 -16.10 18.95
C VAL A 601 -10.17 -15.80 19.58
N ARG A 602 -10.20 -14.94 20.61
CA ARG A 602 -11.43 -14.45 21.25
C ARG A 602 -12.35 -13.74 20.25
N ALA A 603 -11.83 -12.79 19.47
CA ALA A 603 -12.59 -12.10 18.43
C ALA A 603 -13.13 -13.07 17.38
N LYS A 604 -12.32 -14.04 16.91
CA LYS A 604 -12.78 -15.07 15.96
C LYS A 604 -13.84 -16.00 16.54
N ALA A 605 -13.80 -16.30 17.84
CA ALA A 605 -14.82 -17.09 18.52
C ALA A 605 -16.15 -16.33 18.67
N LEU A 606 -16.09 -15.03 18.97
CA LEU A 606 -17.27 -14.16 18.99
C LEU A 606 -17.92 -14.05 17.61
N ILE A 607 -17.11 -13.86 16.56
CA ILE A 607 -17.56 -13.88 15.15
C ILE A 607 -18.27 -15.20 14.82
N ALA A 608 -17.69 -16.34 15.20
CA ALA A 608 -18.30 -17.65 14.94
C ALA A 608 -19.60 -17.89 15.75
N LEU A 609 -19.67 -17.41 16.99
CA LEU A 609 -20.90 -17.45 17.80
C LEU A 609 -21.99 -16.57 17.19
N ALA A 610 -21.63 -15.38 16.70
CA ALA A 610 -22.56 -14.49 16.03
C ALA A 610 -23.11 -15.09 14.74
N ASP A 611 -22.27 -15.74 13.93
CA ASP A 611 -22.70 -16.44 12.70
C ASP A 611 -23.71 -17.55 13.03
N LEU A 612 -23.42 -18.37 14.05
CA LEU A 612 -24.33 -19.41 14.53
C LEU A 612 -25.64 -18.83 15.06
N GLY A 613 -25.59 -17.80 15.92
CA GLY A 613 -26.76 -17.16 16.52
C GLY A 613 -27.65 -16.46 15.48
N ALA A 614 -27.03 -15.76 14.52
CA ALA A 614 -27.75 -15.15 13.41
C ALA A 614 -28.41 -16.20 12.50
N GLY A 615 -27.83 -17.40 12.38
CA GLY A 615 -28.44 -18.54 11.68
C GLY A 615 -29.67 -19.10 12.40
N ALA A 616 -29.66 -19.04 13.73
CA ALA A 616 -30.78 -19.47 14.58
C ALA A 616 -31.88 -18.38 14.77
N GLY A 617 -31.68 -17.18 14.22
CA GLY A 617 -32.60 -16.05 14.35
C GLY A 617 -32.41 -15.20 15.62
N ASP A 618 -31.41 -15.49 16.45
CA ASP A 618 -31.07 -14.66 17.61
C ASP A 618 -30.17 -13.48 17.20
N LEU A 619 -30.78 -12.52 16.51
CA LEU A 619 -30.08 -11.35 15.96
C LEU A 619 -29.51 -10.43 17.05
N ALA A 620 -30.13 -10.38 18.22
CA ALA A 620 -29.69 -9.54 19.33
C ALA A 620 -28.40 -10.08 19.96
N ALA A 621 -28.33 -11.39 20.24
CA ALA A 621 -27.11 -12.01 20.73
C ALA A 621 -25.99 -11.97 19.68
N ALA A 622 -26.33 -12.12 18.40
CA ALA A 622 -25.37 -11.99 17.30
C ALA A 622 -24.75 -10.59 17.23
N GLU A 623 -25.56 -9.52 17.31
CA GLU A 623 -25.04 -8.16 17.29
C GLU A 623 -24.17 -7.84 18.51
N ALA A 624 -24.56 -8.29 19.71
CA ALA A 624 -23.74 -8.11 20.91
C ALA A 624 -22.36 -8.77 20.76
N ALA A 625 -22.30 -10.01 20.26
CA ALA A 625 -21.04 -10.69 20.00
C ALA A 625 -20.22 -10.00 18.89
N LEU A 626 -20.86 -9.45 17.85
CA LEU A 626 -20.19 -8.70 16.78
C LEU A 626 -19.64 -7.36 17.27
N ALA A 627 -20.32 -6.69 18.20
CA ALA A 627 -19.83 -5.47 18.84
C ALA A 627 -18.55 -5.75 19.64
N ASP A 628 -18.57 -6.76 20.51
CA ASP A 628 -17.38 -7.17 21.28
C ASP A 628 -16.22 -7.58 20.35
N ALA A 629 -16.52 -8.28 19.25
CA ALA A 629 -15.52 -8.65 18.25
C ALA A 629 -14.95 -7.42 17.51
N ALA A 630 -15.77 -6.41 17.21
CA ALA A 630 -15.36 -5.17 16.57
C ALA A 630 -14.44 -4.35 17.48
N ASP A 631 -14.75 -4.27 18.77
CA ASP A 631 -13.94 -3.55 19.76
C ASP A 631 -12.56 -4.20 19.89
N LEU A 632 -12.51 -5.54 19.98
CA LEU A 632 -11.24 -6.28 19.96
C LEU A 632 -10.48 -6.07 18.66
N ALA A 633 -11.15 -6.17 17.50
CA ALA A 633 -10.51 -5.98 16.21
C ALA A 633 -9.96 -4.55 16.05
N THR A 634 -10.66 -3.54 16.55
CA THR A 634 -10.22 -2.14 16.54
C THR A 634 -9.03 -1.92 17.47
N ALA A 635 -9.06 -2.49 18.68
CA ALA A 635 -7.94 -2.43 19.63
C ALA A 635 -6.67 -3.09 19.07
N LEU A 636 -6.84 -4.20 18.34
CA LEU A 636 -5.76 -4.92 17.66
C LEU A 636 -5.35 -4.30 16.32
N ASP A 637 -6.05 -3.26 15.87
CA ASP A 637 -5.90 -2.68 14.54
C ASP A 637 -5.99 -3.71 13.40
N ASN A 638 -6.87 -4.71 13.54
CA ASN A 638 -6.99 -5.84 12.62
C ASN A 638 -8.12 -5.62 11.60
N THR A 639 -7.76 -5.06 10.44
CA THR A 639 -8.68 -4.76 9.34
C THR A 639 -9.37 -6.00 8.75
N ALA A 640 -8.73 -7.17 8.77
CA ALA A 640 -9.32 -8.42 8.30
C ALA A 640 -10.46 -8.90 9.21
N LEU A 641 -10.30 -8.79 10.53
CA LEU A 641 -11.37 -9.12 11.47
C LEU A 641 -12.54 -8.14 11.36
N LEU A 642 -12.27 -6.84 11.20
CA LEU A 642 -13.30 -5.83 10.96
C LEU A 642 -14.11 -6.14 9.67
N ALA A 643 -13.44 -6.61 8.61
CA ALA A 643 -14.11 -7.03 7.39
C ALA A 643 -15.07 -8.20 7.62
N GLU A 644 -14.66 -9.22 8.39
CA GLU A 644 -15.53 -10.36 8.72
C GLU A 644 -16.73 -9.94 9.60
N VAL A 645 -16.51 -9.03 10.56
CA VAL A 645 -17.61 -8.46 11.36
C VAL A 645 -18.61 -7.74 10.46
N ALA A 646 -18.14 -6.93 9.52
CA ALA A 646 -19.00 -6.22 8.57
C ALA A 646 -19.80 -7.17 7.68
N VAL A 647 -19.23 -8.29 7.22
CA VAL A 647 -19.96 -9.34 6.49
C VAL A 647 -21.09 -9.92 7.34
N LEU A 648 -20.80 -10.28 8.59
CA LEU A 648 -21.81 -10.90 9.46
C LEU A 648 -22.90 -9.91 9.88
N ARG A 649 -22.56 -8.65 10.15
CA ARG A 649 -23.54 -7.58 10.39
C ARG A 649 -24.44 -7.38 9.18
N ALA A 650 -23.88 -7.39 7.97
CA ALA A 650 -24.67 -7.32 6.75
C ALA A 650 -25.67 -8.49 6.65
N ARG A 651 -25.24 -9.71 7.01
CA ARG A 651 -26.08 -10.92 6.99
C ARG A 651 -27.18 -10.86 8.03
N ALA A 652 -26.85 -10.48 9.25
CA ALA A 652 -27.80 -10.33 10.35
C ALA A 652 -28.86 -9.25 10.03
N ALA A 653 -28.44 -8.08 9.55
CA ALA A 653 -29.35 -7.01 9.14
C ALA A 653 -30.28 -7.44 8.01
N HIS A 654 -29.76 -8.18 7.02
CA HIS A 654 -30.57 -8.72 5.94
C HIS A 654 -31.64 -9.70 6.44
N ARG A 655 -31.27 -10.63 7.33
CA ARG A 655 -32.22 -11.56 7.97
C ARG A 655 -33.25 -10.85 8.85
N GLY A 656 -32.86 -9.75 9.50
CA GLY A 656 -33.75 -8.90 10.30
C GLY A 656 -34.65 -7.95 9.49
N GLY A 657 -34.49 -7.90 8.16
CA GLY A 657 -35.27 -7.02 7.28
C GLY A 657 -34.79 -5.57 7.20
N ASP A 658 -33.67 -5.22 7.85
CA ASP A 658 -33.05 -3.88 7.76
C ASP A 658 -32.13 -3.81 6.53
N THR A 659 -32.73 -3.52 5.39
CA THR A 659 -32.03 -3.43 4.10
C THR A 659 -31.00 -2.30 4.04
N ALA A 660 -31.24 -1.20 4.76
CA ALA A 660 -30.33 -0.05 4.80
C ALA A 660 -29.06 -0.37 5.59
N ALA A 661 -29.20 -0.98 6.77
CA ALA A 661 -28.04 -1.44 7.55
C ALA A 661 -27.29 -2.56 6.82
N ALA A 662 -28.00 -3.50 6.20
CA ALA A 662 -27.39 -4.56 5.40
C ALA A 662 -26.53 -4.01 4.26
N ALA A 663 -27.03 -3.01 3.53
CA ALA A 663 -26.28 -2.35 2.47
C ALA A 663 -25.03 -1.64 2.99
N ARG A 664 -25.15 -0.87 4.08
CA ARG A 664 -24.02 -0.14 4.68
C ARG A 664 -22.88 -1.09 5.11
N HIS A 665 -23.21 -2.12 5.89
CA HIS A 665 -22.20 -3.08 6.38
C HIS A 665 -21.59 -3.92 5.25
N ARG A 666 -22.38 -4.27 4.23
CA ARG A 666 -21.85 -4.95 3.05
C ARG A 666 -20.80 -4.09 2.36
N ALA A 667 -21.08 -2.80 2.24
CA ALA A 667 -20.24 -1.85 1.54
C ALA A 667 -18.93 -1.56 2.32
N GLU A 668 -18.99 -1.53 3.67
CA GLU A 668 -17.82 -1.56 4.56
C GLU A 668 -16.93 -2.81 4.33
N ALA A 669 -17.53 -4.01 4.28
CA ALA A 669 -16.79 -5.27 4.04
C ALA A 669 -16.13 -5.28 2.65
N ILE A 670 -16.87 -4.80 1.65
CA ILE A 670 -16.46 -4.60 0.26
C ILE A 670 -15.18 -3.75 0.20
N ALA A 671 -15.19 -2.55 0.77
CA ALA A 671 -14.03 -1.66 0.78
C ALA A 671 -12.81 -2.28 1.49
N ALA A 672 -13.05 -3.05 2.56
CA ALA A 672 -11.98 -3.76 3.26
C ALA A 672 -11.35 -4.87 2.39
N PHE A 673 -12.15 -5.73 1.77
CA PHE A 673 -11.64 -6.82 0.93
C PHE A 673 -10.90 -6.35 -0.33
N GLU A 674 -11.17 -5.13 -0.81
CA GLU A 674 -10.38 -4.55 -1.89
C GLU A 674 -8.99 -4.15 -1.53
N ARG A 675 -8.84 -3.49 -0.38
CA ARG A 675 -7.52 -3.10 0.11
C ARG A 675 -6.65 -4.34 0.27
N MET A 676 -7.27 -5.49 0.54
CA MET A 676 -6.64 -6.79 0.60
C MET A 676 -6.37 -7.42 -0.79
N GLY A 677 -7.02 -6.94 -1.86
CA GLY A 677 -7.01 -7.59 -3.17
C GLY A 677 -7.77 -8.93 -3.20
N SER A 678 -8.79 -9.10 -2.34
CA SER A 678 -9.53 -10.35 -2.20
C SER A 678 -10.66 -10.52 -3.22
N PRO A 679 -10.85 -11.70 -3.84
CA PRO A 679 -11.98 -11.97 -4.73
C PRO A 679 -13.34 -11.96 -4.02
N ARG A 680 -13.36 -12.02 -2.67
CA ARG A 680 -14.59 -11.94 -1.87
C ARG A 680 -15.32 -10.62 -2.07
N ALA A 681 -14.58 -9.57 -2.32
CA ALA A 681 -15.12 -8.28 -2.69
C ALA A 681 -16.11 -8.38 -3.87
N ALA A 682 -15.68 -8.97 -4.99
CA ALA A 682 -16.50 -9.11 -6.19
C ALA A 682 -17.73 -9.99 -5.94
N ARG A 683 -17.60 -11.07 -5.13
CA ARG A 683 -18.74 -11.92 -4.74
C ARG A 683 -19.80 -11.15 -3.96
N LEU A 684 -19.39 -10.30 -3.01
CA LEU A 684 -20.32 -9.45 -2.25
C LEU A 684 -21.05 -8.42 -3.13
N LEU A 685 -20.49 -8.03 -4.28
CA LEU A 685 -21.15 -7.16 -5.26
C LEU A 685 -22.18 -7.93 -6.11
N VAL A 686 -21.85 -9.14 -6.55
CA VAL A 686 -22.67 -9.93 -7.46
C VAL A 686 -23.85 -10.60 -6.75
N ASP A 687 -23.63 -11.15 -5.56
CA ASP A 687 -24.59 -12.11 -5.02
C ASP A 687 -25.90 -11.48 -4.53
N GLY A 688 -25.98 -10.18 -4.25
CA GLY A 688 -27.21 -9.44 -3.89
C GLY A 688 -27.87 -9.87 -2.56
N ALA A 689 -28.09 -11.18 -2.41
CA ALA A 689 -28.23 -11.96 -1.20
C ALA A 689 -26.85 -12.43 -0.73
N LEU A 690 -26.59 -12.30 0.56
CA LEU A 690 -25.35 -12.77 1.15
C LEU A 690 -25.40 -14.30 1.21
N GLY A 691 -24.90 -14.99 0.18
CA GLY A 691 -24.92 -16.46 0.08
C GLY A 691 -24.43 -17.12 1.38
N GLU A 692 -25.18 -18.14 1.84
CA GLU A 692 -25.00 -18.82 3.13
C GLU A 692 -23.69 -19.62 3.21
#